data_AF-A0A6M0F445-F1
#
_entry.id   AF-A0A6M0F445-F1
#
_cell.length_a   1.000
_cell.length_b   1.000
_cell.length_c   1.000
_cell.angle_alpha   90.00
_cell.angle_beta   90.00
_cell.angle_gamma   90.00
#
_symmetry.space_group_name_H-M   'P 1'
#
loop_
_entity.id
_entity.type
_entity.pdbx_description
1 polymer ?
#
loop_
_entity_poly.entity_id
_entity_poly.type
_entity_poly.pdbx_seq_one_letter_code
_entity_poly.pdbx_strand_id
1 'polypeptide(L)'
;MNTEELLISTEELPLSYTQQRLWFLDQLEPNSALYNIPIALRLQGKLNQTALEQSLQEIIQRHEALRTNFITVKGKAIQIIHEETTWTISVTDLTHLSNNEQEIAAQKLTHQQGIQPFDLAKDSLIRATLVVLSQSEHILVVCMHHIVSDGWSTGVFIQELTTLYNAYIRGEPSPLTPLPIQYADFALWQREWLQGEVLQQQLSYWQNQLAEAPDLLSLPTDRLRPAVQTFTGAYQQFALSAELSSQLTQLSQKQGVTLFMTLLAAFDTLLYRYTGQEDILVGTPIANRNQDELEGLIGFFVNTLVLRADLSNNPSFNELLSHVREVVLDGYAHQNLPLEMLVEALQPERDLSYTPLFQVMFALQDETLSQVELTGLTASPLQLESQTAKFDLTLAIENRSDGLVGVWEYSTDLFDASTIERMTGHWITLLEGIVSNPQQPISQLPLLTEVEQQKLLIEWNDTQVDYPQNQCIHQLFEEQVEKTPKAVAVVFEDEQLTYYELNCRANQLAHYLQSLGVESDVLVGLCVERSLEMVVALLGILKAGGAYLPLDPDYPTERLSYMLEDAQVKVLLTQQHLVKRLCDYQGQHICLDSDLQLISDLSQENPVTATKTSNLAYVIYTSGSTGQPKGVLISHQALLNLVFW
;
A
#
# COMPACT_ATOMS: atom_id res chain seq x y z
N MET A 1 19.88 -59.26 1.21
CA MET A 1 20.25 -59.75 -0.15
C MET A 1 19.72 -58.71 -1.11
N ASN A 2 20.66 -57.93 -1.68
CA ASN A 2 20.66 -57.05 -2.86
C ASN A 2 19.35 -56.28 -3.15
N THR A 3 19.23 -54.94 -3.12
CA THR A 3 20.13 -53.83 -3.51
C THR A 3 20.97 -54.12 -4.74
N GLU A 4 20.29 -54.31 -5.86
CA GLU A 4 20.65 -53.99 -7.25
C GLU A 4 19.57 -54.67 -8.12
N GLU A 5 19.17 -54.04 -9.23
CA GLU A 5 18.06 -54.42 -10.12
C GLU A 5 16.65 -53.87 -9.76
N LEU A 6 16.55 -52.54 -9.69
CA LEU A 6 15.57 -51.91 -10.57
C LEU A 6 16.34 -51.42 -11.79
N LEU A 7 16.07 -52.03 -12.93
CA LEU A 7 16.48 -51.54 -14.24
C LEU A 7 15.78 -50.20 -14.48
N ILE A 8 16.38 -49.13 -13.98
CA ILE A 8 16.08 -47.75 -14.36
C ILE A 8 16.60 -47.59 -15.79
N SER A 9 15.73 -47.90 -16.76
CA SER A 9 15.85 -47.42 -18.12
C SER A 9 15.30 -46.00 -18.17
N THR A 10 16.03 -45.01 -17.67
CA THR A 10 15.66 -43.59 -17.88
C THR A 10 16.93 -42.75 -17.98
N GLU A 11 17.05 -41.98 -19.07
CA GLU A 11 17.91 -40.80 -19.09
C GLU A 11 17.51 -39.91 -17.88
N GLU A 12 18.48 -39.31 -17.19
CA GLU A 12 18.20 -38.41 -16.06
C GLU A 12 17.38 -37.21 -16.57
N LEU A 13 16.05 -37.25 -16.42
CA LEU A 13 15.14 -36.20 -16.90
C LEU A 13 15.29 -34.94 -16.02
N PRO A 14 15.77 -33.81 -16.57
CA PRO A 14 15.97 -32.59 -15.79
C PRO A 14 14.62 -31.90 -15.53
N LEU A 15 14.54 -31.13 -14.46
CA LEU A 15 13.45 -30.18 -14.25
C LEU A 15 13.58 -29.02 -15.24
N SER A 16 12.45 -28.40 -15.62
CA SER A 16 12.48 -27.06 -16.20
C SER A 16 13.10 -26.07 -15.21
N TYR A 17 13.53 -24.89 -15.66
CA TYR A 17 14.10 -23.89 -14.76
C TYR A 17 13.08 -23.42 -13.70
N THR A 18 11.81 -23.27 -14.10
CA THR A 18 10.72 -22.85 -13.20
C THR A 18 10.37 -23.95 -12.19
N GLN A 19 10.34 -25.23 -12.60
CA GLN A 19 10.19 -26.34 -11.65
C GLN A 19 11.35 -26.43 -10.68
N GLN A 20 12.60 -26.23 -11.14
CA GLN A 20 13.78 -26.25 -10.28
C GLN A 20 13.69 -25.20 -9.17
N ARG A 21 13.09 -24.04 -9.45
CA ARG A 21 12.82 -23.01 -8.45
C ARG A 21 11.82 -23.47 -7.40
N LEU A 22 10.65 -23.96 -7.80
CA LEU A 22 9.64 -24.42 -6.84
C LEU A 22 10.19 -25.57 -5.98
N TRP A 23 10.96 -26.47 -6.58
CA TRP A 23 11.68 -27.50 -5.83
C TRP A 23 12.66 -26.88 -4.82
N PHE A 24 13.45 -25.88 -5.19
CA PHE A 24 14.36 -25.20 -4.26
C PHE A 24 13.64 -24.51 -3.10
N LEU A 25 12.51 -23.85 -3.37
CA LEU A 25 11.68 -23.23 -2.32
C LEU A 25 11.10 -24.27 -1.36
N ASP A 26 10.63 -25.41 -1.88
CA ASP A 26 10.19 -26.54 -1.06
C ASP A 26 11.32 -27.10 -0.18
N GLN A 27 12.58 -27.10 -0.66
CA GLN A 27 13.72 -27.50 0.17
C GLN A 27 14.07 -26.47 1.27
N LEU A 28 13.79 -25.18 1.06
CA LEU A 28 14.01 -24.13 2.05
C LEU A 28 12.92 -24.13 3.13
N GLU A 29 11.65 -24.30 2.73
CA GLU A 29 10.48 -24.32 3.60
C GLU A 29 9.69 -25.62 3.41
N PRO A 30 10.21 -26.76 3.90
CA PRO A 30 9.55 -28.04 3.73
C PRO A 30 8.23 -28.07 4.50
N ASN A 31 7.24 -28.76 3.93
CA ASN A 31 5.87 -28.87 4.46
C ASN A 31 5.06 -27.57 4.39
N SER A 32 5.38 -26.67 3.45
CA SER A 32 4.57 -25.49 3.14
C SER A 32 3.42 -25.84 2.20
N ALA A 33 2.28 -25.17 2.35
CA ALA A 33 1.14 -25.24 1.44
C ALA A 33 1.05 -24.04 0.48
N LEU A 34 2.05 -23.16 0.51
CA LEU A 34 2.07 -21.89 -0.25
C LEU A 34 1.90 -22.09 -1.76
N TYR A 35 2.31 -23.25 -2.28
CA TYR A 35 2.23 -23.60 -3.70
C TYR A 35 1.19 -24.69 -3.98
N ASN A 36 0.18 -24.82 -3.12
CA ASN A 36 -0.99 -25.63 -3.43
C ASN A 36 -1.98 -24.84 -4.31
N ILE A 37 -2.55 -25.51 -5.31
CA ILE A 37 -3.61 -24.98 -6.17
C ILE A 37 -4.89 -25.77 -5.87
N PRO A 38 -5.69 -25.35 -4.88
CA PRO A 38 -6.98 -25.97 -4.61
C PRO A 38 -8.06 -25.43 -5.57
N ILE A 39 -8.90 -26.35 -6.04
CA ILE A 39 -10.06 -26.11 -6.90
C ILE A 39 -11.24 -26.79 -6.21
N ALA A 40 -12.32 -26.05 -5.97
CA ALA A 40 -13.54 -26.62 -5.41
C ALA A 40 -14.72 -26.36 -6.36
N LEU A 41 -15.46 -27.42 -6.67
CA LEU A 41 -16.66 -27.38 -7.50
C LEU A 41 -17.85 -27.90 -6.69
N ARG A 42 -18.91 -27.10 -6.60
CA ARG A 42 -20.21 -27.54 -6.11
C ARG A 42 -20.95 -28.21 -7.27
N LEU A 43 -21.28 -29.48 -7.10
CA LEU A 43 -21.95 -30.32 -8.09
C LEU A 43 -23.42 -30.50 -7.68
N GLN A 44 -24.33 -30.03 -8.52
CA GLN A 44 -25.77 -30.12 -8.30
C GLN A 44 -26.41 -31.05 -9.34
N GLY A 45 -27.11 -32.09 -8.90
CA GLY A 45 -27.76 -33.09 -9.75
C GLY A 45 -27.33 -34.51 -9.44
N LYS A 46 -27.61 -35.45 -10.35
CA LYS A 46 -27.37 -36.88 -10.13
C LYS A 46 -25.95 -37.26 -10.55
N LEU A 47 -25.04 -37.32 -9.59
CA LEU A 47 -23.65 -37.71 -9.85
C LEU A 47 -23.51 -39.21 -10.14
N ASN A 48 -22.82 -39.54 -11.23
CA ASN A 48 -22.27 -40.86 -11.46
C ASN A 48 -20.82 -40.90 -10.95
N GLN A 49 -20.65 -41.42 -9.74
CA GLN A 49 -19.35 -41.47 -9.08
C GLN A 49 -18.32 -42.31 -9.86
N THR A 50 -18.74 -43.41 -10.48
CA THR A 50 -17.83 -44.25 -11.28
C THR A 50 -17.31 -43.50 -12.50
N ALA A 51 -18.18 -42.76 -13.22
CA ALA A 51 -17.76 -41.94 -14.36
C ALA A 51 -16.81 -40.82 -13.92
N LEU A 52 -17.04 -40.22 -12.77
CA LEU A 52 -16.13 -39.21 -12.19
C LEU A 52 -14.75 -39.80 -11.87
N GLU A 53 -14.71 -40.93 -11.18
CA GLU A 53 -13.45 -41.60 -10.83
C GLU A 53 -12.66 -42.02 -12.07
N GLN A 54 -13.33 -42.61 -13.07
CA GLN A 54 -12.72 -42.96 -14.36
C GLN A 54 -12.18 -41.72 -15.10
N SER A 55 -12.90 -40.59 -15.05
CA SER A 55 -12.45 -39.35 -15.67
C SER A 55 -11.16 -38.84 -15.05
N LEU A 56 -11.08 -38.83 -13.72
CA LEU A 56 -9.89 -38.36 -13.00
C LEU A 56 -8.70 -39.28 -13.23
N GLN A 57 -8.91 -40.60 -13.23
CA GLN A 57 -7.85 -41.58 -13.53
C GLN A 57 -7.33 -41.42 -14.96
N GLU A 58 -8.21 -41.20 -15.95
CA GLU A 58 -7.82 -41.00 -17.34
C GLU A 58 -6.98 -39.72 -17.52
N ILE A 59 -7.34 -38.61 -16.84
CA ILE A 59 -6.55 -37.37 -16.86
C ILE A 59 -5.15 -37.62 -16.27
N ILE A 60 -5.08 -38.28 -15.11
CA ILE A 60 -3.79 -38.59 -14.46
C ILE A 60 -2.94 -39.52 -15.35
N GLN A 61 -3.56 -40.46 -16.05
CA GLN A 61 -2.83 -41.33 -16.98
C GLN A 61 -2.33 -40.55 -18.20
N ARG A 62 -3.17 -39.69 -18.76
CA ARG A 62 -2.91 -38.89 -19.97
C ARG A 62 -1.77 -37.90 -19.80
N HIS A 63 -1.66 -37.26 -18.63
CA HIS A 63 -0.66 -36.23 -18.35
C HIS A 63 0.43 -36.76 -17.43
N GLU A 64 1.64 -36.96 -17.95
CA GLU A 64 2.77 -37.50 -17.18
C GLU A 64 3.13 -36.63 -15.97
N ALA A 65 2.94 -35.31 -16.06
CA ALA A 65 3.18 -34.37 -14.97
C ALA A 65 2.44 -34.76 -13.68
N LEU A 66 1.22 -35.29 -13.78
CA LEU A 66 0.40 -35.71 -12.63
C LEU A 66 0.86 -37.04 -12.00
N ARG A 67 1.76 -37.77 -12.68
CA ARG A 67 2.41 -39.01 -12.20
C ARG A 67 3.92 -38.81 -11.99
N THR A 68 4.37 -37.57 -11.86
CA THR A 68 5.79 -37.23 -11.72
C THR A 68 6.15 -36.88 -10.28
N ASN A 69 7.24 -37.46 -9.78
CA ASN A 69 7.88 -37.08 -8.53
C ASN A 69 9.25 -36.44 -8.79
N PHE A 70 9.69 -35.60 -7.84
CA PHE A 70 10.94 -34.85 -7.94
C PHE A 70 11.90 -35.32 -6.84
N ILE A 71 12.98 -36.00 -7.25
CA ILE A 71 13.96 -36.58 -6.30
C ILE A 71 15.34 -35.97 -6.50
N THR A 72 16.16 -36.06 -5.45
CA THR A 72 17.57 -35.63 -5.52
C THR A 72 18.48 -36.80 -5.87
N VAL A 73 19.22 -36.69 -6.96
CA VAL A 73 20.28 -37.63 -7.35
C VAL A 73 21.58 -36.84 -7.51
N LYS A 74 22.62 -37.23 -6.75
CA LYS A 74 23.95 -36.56 -6.76
C LYS A 74 23.88 -35.03 -6.59
N GLY A 75 22.94 -34.55 -5.75
CA GLY A 75 22.76 -33.12 -5.48
C GLY A 75 22.00 -32.33 -6.56
N LYS A 76 21.41 -33.01 -7.55
CA LYS A 76 20.54 -32.39 -8.57
C LYS A 76 19.13 -32.96 -8.47
N ALA A 77 18.13 -32.11 -8.64
CA ALA A 77 16.75 -32.55 -8.79
C ALA A 77 16.55 -33.20 -10.17
N ILE A 78 15.85 -34.33 -10.21
CA ILE A 78 15.43 -35.01 -11.43
C ILE A 78 13.94 -35.38 -11.35
N GLN A 79 13.32 -35.56 -12.52
CA GLN A 79 11.94 -36.03 -12.66
C GLN A 79 11.90 -37.55 -12.74
N ILE A 80 10.97 -38.17 -12.00
CA ILE A 80 10.66 -39.60 -12.07
C ILE A 80 9.19 -39.74 -12.43
N ILE A 81 8.93 -40.28 -13.63
CA ILE A 81 7.58 -40.47 -14.17
C ILE A 81 7.17 -41.91 -13.90
N HIS A 82 6.06 -42.12 -13.19
CA HIS A 82 5.58 -43.44 -12.82
C HIS A 82 4.60 -43.98 -13.86
N GLU A 83 4.91 -45.08 -14.57
CA GLU A 83 4.05 -45.67 -15.62
C GLU A 83 2.61 -45.99 -15.15
N GLU A 84 2.48 -46.49 -13.92
CA GLU A 84 1.21 -46.81 -13.27
C GLU A 84 1.05 -46.00 -11.98
N THR A 85 -0.20 -45.69 -11.62
CA THR A 85 -0.55 -44.97 -10.39
C THR A 85 -1.56 -45.75 -9.57
N THR A 86 -1.40 -45.75 -8.24
CA THR A 86 -2.38 -46.28 -7.29
C THR A 86 -3.34 -45.19 -6.80
N TRP A 87 -3.44 -44.07 -7.52
CA TRP A 87 -4.24 -42.92 -7.13
C TRP A 87 -5.73 -43.25 -7.09
N THR A 88 -6.40 -42.77 -6.04
CA THR A 88 -7.84 -42.94 -5.83
C THR A 88 -8.46 -41.67 -5.28
N ILE A 89 -9.72 -41.40 -5.67
CA ILE A 89 -10.50 -40.32 -5.08
C ILE A 89 -10.96 -40.67 -3.66
N SER A 90 -10.82 -39.74 -2.71
CA SER A 90 -11.36 -39.90 -1.35
C SER A 90 -12.84 -39.51 -1.32
N VAL A 91 -13.67 -40.22 -0.56
CA VAL A 91 -15.12 -39.93 -0.48
C VAL A 91 -15.49 -39.70 0.97
N THR A 92 -16.08 -38.53 1.26
CA THR A 92 -16.52 -38.16 2.61
C THR A 92 -18.02 -37.94 2.61
N ASP A 93 -18.76 -38.79 3.33
CA ASP A 93 -20.22 -38.71 3.44
C ASP A 93 -20.65 -37.87 4.66
N LEU A 94 -21.26 -36.72 4.41
CA LEU A 94 -21.79 -35.82 5.43
C LEU A 94 -23.33 -35.88 5.55
N THR A 95 -24.00 -36.80 4.86
CA THR A 95 -25.47 -36.93 4.85
C THR A 95 -26.07 -37.23 6.23
N HIS A 96 -25.24 -37.66 7.18
CA HIS A 96 -25.62 -37.92 8.57
C HIS A 96 -25.72 -36.65 9.45
N LEU A 97 -25.20 -35.51 8.99
CA LEU A 97 -25.22 -34.23 9.69
C LEU A 97 -26.44 -33.38 9.29
N SER A 98 -26.79 -32.38 10.10
CA SER A 98 -27.77 -31.36 9.68
C SER A 98 -27.20 -30.44 8.59
N ASN A 99 -28.04 -29.82 7.76
CA ASN A 99 -27.58 -28.98 6.65
C ASN A 99 -26.57 -27.89 7.07
N ASN A 100 -26.76 -27.25 8.23
CA ASN A 100 -25.82 -26.22 8.69
C ASN A 100 -24.46 -26.83 9.11
N GLU A 101 -24.49 -27.99 9.75
CA GLU A 101 -23.27 -28.71 10.12
C GLU A 101 -22.54 -29.27 8.89
N GLN A 102 -23.28 -29.67 7.85
CA GLN A 102 -22.73 -30.11 6.57
C GLN A 102 -21.92 -28.99 5.90
N GLU A 103 -22.47 -27.78 5.79
CA GLU A 103 -21.77 -26.64 5.19
C GLU A 103 -20.48 -26.31 5.95
N ILE A 104 -20.55 -26.23 7.28
CA ILE A 104 -19.38 -25.95 8.13
C ILE A 104 -18.32 -27.04 7.97
N ALA A 105 -18.73 -28.32 7.99
CA ALA A 105 -17.82 -29.44 7.84
C ALA A 105 -17.20 -29.48 6.43
N ALA A 106 -17.98 -29.21 5.38
CA ALA A 106 -17.50 -29.17 4.00
C ALA A 106 -16.51 -28.03 3.77
N GLN A 107 -16.79 -26.82 4.30
CA GLN A 107 -15.85 -25.69 4.26
C GLN A 107 -14.54 -26.04 4.96
N LYS A 108 -14.62 -26.63 6.16
CA LYS A 108 -13.45 -27.06 6.92
C LYS A 108 -12.62 -28.10 6.17
N LEU A 109 -13.25 -29.11 5.59
CA LEU A 109 -12.58 -30.14 4.79
C LEU A 109 -11.90 -29.55 3.56
N THR A 110 -12.60 -28.66 2.85
CA THR A 110 -12.09 -27.98 1.65
C THR A 110 -10.87 -27.14 2.00
N HIS A 111 -10.93 -26.34 3.07
CA HIS A 111 -9.80 -25.56 3.56
C HIS A 111 -8.63 -26.46 3.98
N GLN A 112 -8.89 -27.52 4.77
CA GLN A 112 -7.87 -28.47 5.21
C GLN A 112 -7.14 -29.13 4.04
N GLN A 113 -7.86 -29.52 2.99
CA GLN A 113 -7.27 -30.10 1.80
C GLN A 113 -6.39 -29.10 1.03
N GLY A 114 -6.79 -27.82 1.00
CA GLY A 114 -6.01 -26.75 0.39
C GLY A 114 -4.71 -26.44 1.14
N ILE A 115 -4.70 -26.54 2.47
CA ILE A 115 -3.51 -26.25 3.30
C ILE A 115 -2.68 -27.48 3.67
N GLN A 116 -3.07 -28.68 3.25
CA GLN A 116 -2.27 -29.88 3.51
C GLN A 116 -1.05 -29.87 2.57
N PRO A 117 0.20 -29.91 3.07
CA PRO A 117 1.37 -29.90 2.20
C PRO A 117 1.48 -31.17 1.34
N PHE A 118 2.30 -31.11 0.29
CA PHE A 118 2.73 -32.25 -0.51
C PHE A 118 4.21 -32.54 -0.27
N ASP A 119 4.60 -33.81 -0.21
CA ASP A 119 6.00 -34.24 -0.34
C ASP A 119 6.32 -34.49 -1.81
N LEU A 120 7.09 -33.58 -2.43
CA LEU A 120 7.43 -33.62 -3.87
C LEU A 120 8.10 -34.92 -4.31
N ALA A 121 8.79 -35.60 -3.39
CA ALA A 121 9.54 -36.82 -3.69
C ALA A 121 8.72 -38.10 -3.54
N LYS A 122 7.58 -38.08 -2.84
CA LYS A 122 6.85 -39.30 -2.46
C LYS A 122 5.36 -39.30 -2.76
N ASP A 123 4.71 -38.14 -2.72
CA ASP A 123 3.26 -38.06 -2.83
C ASP A 123 2.82 -38.01 -4.30
N SER A 124 1.59 -38.45 -4.59
CA SER A 124 0.90 -38.02 -5.79
C SER A 124 0.60 -36.52 -5.68
N LEU A 125 1.13 -35.72 -6.61
CA LEU A 125 1.04 -34.25 -6.59
C LEU A 125 -0.33 -33.71 -7.05
N ILE A 126 -1.34 -34.58 -6.97
CA ILE A 126 -2.76 -34.31 -7.15
C ILE A 126 -3.55 -35.12 -6.12
N ARG A 127 -4.51 -34.50 -5.44
CA ARG A 127 -5.45 -35.15 -4.52
C ARG A 127 -6.87 -34.70 -4.85
N ALA A 128 -7.82 -35.62 -4.78
CA ALA A 128 -9.24 -35.31 -4.94
C ALA A 128 -10.07 -35.88 -3.79
N THR A 129 -11.03 -35.09 -3.31
CA THR A 129 -12.04 -35.50 -2.33
C THR A 129 -13.42 -35.16 -2.86
N LEU A 130 -14.31 -36.14 -2.88
CA LEU A 130 -15.73 -35.96 -3.10
C LEU A 130 -16.45 -35.90 -1.75
N VAL A 131 -17.01 -34.75 -1.42
CA VAL A 131 -17.85 -34.55 -0.25
C VAL A 131 -19.31 -34.74 -0.65
N VAL A 132 -20.03 -35.67 -0.02
CA VAL A 132 -21.43 -35.98 -0.30
C VAL A 132 -22.31 -35.27 0.73
N LEU A 133 -23.12 -34.30 0.28
CA LEU A 133 -24.05 -33.54 1.13
C LEU A 133 -25.47 -34.12 1.07
N SER A 134 -25.89 -34.55 -0.12
CA SER A 134 -27.18 -35.23 -0.35
C SER A 134 -27.11 -36.16 -1.56
N GLN A 135 -28.25 -36.75 -1.96
CA GLN A 135 -28.34 -37.55 -3.19
C GLN A 135 -28.17 -36.72 -4.47
N SER A 136 -28.30 -35.40 -4.40
CA SER A 136 -28.24 -34.51 -5.55
C SER A 136 -27.28 -33.33 -5.35
N GLU A 137 -26.45 -33.37 -4.31
CA GLU A 137 -25.54 -32.28 -4.00
C GLU A 137 -24.23 -32.82 -3.44
N HIS A 138 -23.13 -32.42 -4.08
CA HIS A 138 -21.77 -32.83 -3.75
C HIS A 138 -20.81 -31.67 -3.90
N ILE A 139 -19.64 -31.78 -3.27
CA ILE A 139 -18.52 -30.87 -3.51
C ILE A 139 -17.32 -31.72 -3.93
N LEU A 140 -16.76 -31.41 -5.10
CA LEU A 140 -15.50 -31.99 -5.56
C LEU A 140 -14.37 -31.01 -5.26
N VAL A 141 -13.44 -31.41 -4.40
CA VAL A 141 -12.23 -30.64 -4.08
C VAL A 141 -11.05 -31.34 -4.72
N VAL A 142 -10.38 -30.68 -5.66
CA VAL A 142 -9.14 -31.13 -6.28
C VAL A 142 -8.02 -30.19 -5.86
N CYS A 143 -6.89 -30.72 -5.44
CA CYS A 143 -5.72 -29.91 -5.10
C CYS A 143 -4.50 -30.48 -5.82
N MET A 144 -3.80 -29.62 -6.56
CA MET A 144 -2.56 -29.95 -7.25
C MET A 144 -1.42 -29.12 -6.68
N HIS A 145 -0.19 -29.64 -6.69
CA HIS A 145 0.98 -28.82 -6.40
C HIS A 145 1.36 -27.98 -7.63
N HIS A 146 1.75 -26.72 -7.43
CA HIS A 146 2.08 -25.78 -8.51
C HIS A 146 3.28 -26.22 -9.37
N ILE A 147 4.09 -27.17 -8.90
CA ILE A 147 5.23 -27.73 -9.69
C ILE A 147 4.79 -28.63 -10.84
N VAL A 148 3.56 -29.17 -10.80
CA VAL A 148 2.98 -30.03 -11.84
C VAL A 148 1.80 -29.40 -12.56
N SER A 149 1.40 -28.18 -12.17
CA SER A 149 0.18 -27.53 -12.67
C SER A 149 0.28 -26.01 -12.53
N ASP A 150 -0.54 -25.28 -13.26
CA ASP A 150 -0.65 -23.82 -13.21
C ASP A 150 -2.11 -23.37 -13.46
N GLY A 151 -2.34 -22.05 -13.48
CA GLY A 151 -3.67 -21.49 -13.74
C GLY A 151 -4.25 -21.95 -15.07
N TRP A 152 -3.44 -22.03 -16.12
CA TRP A 152 -3.87 -22.53 -17.44
C TRP A 152 -4.23 -24.02 -17.39
N SER A 153 -3.41 -24.83 -16.70
CA SER A 153 -3.65 -26.26 -16.50
C SER A 153 -4.97 -26.54 -15.77
N THR A 154 -5.43 -25.63 -14.92
CA THR A 154 -6.74 -25.73 -14.26
C THR A 154 -7.88 -25.68 -15.29
N GLY A 155 -7.80 -24.81 -16.29
CA GLY A 155 -8.76 -24.77 -17.40
C GLY A 155 -8.75 -26.07 -18.22
N VAL A 156 -7.57 -26.57 -18.58
CA VAL A 156 -7.39 -27.85 -19.28
C VAL A 156 -8.01 -29.00 -18.48
N PHE A 157 -7.71 -29.08 -17.18
CA PHE A 157 -8.24 -30.10 -16.29
C PHE A 157 -9.77 -30.12 -16.27
N ILE A 158 -10.42 -28.97 -16.16
CA ILE A 158 -11.89 -28.87 -16.13
C ILE A 158 -12.51 -29.23 -17.47
N GLN A 159 -11.91 -28.80 -18.58
CA GLN A 159 -12.37 -29.15 -19.92
C GLN A 159 -12.29 -30.67 -20.18
N GLU A 160 -11.17 -31.30 -19.81
CA GLU A 160 -11.00 -32.74 -19.95
C GLU A 160 -11.93 -33.51 -19.03
N LEU A 161 -12.08 -33.08 -17.77
CA LEU A 161 -13.02 -33.67 -16.81
C LEU A 161 -14.45 -33.69 -17.38
N THR A 162 -14.87 -32.58 -17.97
CA THR A 162 -16.19 -32.46 -18.59
C THR A 162 -16.37 -33.41 -19.76
N THR A 163 -15.37 -33.45 -20.64
CA THR A 163 -15.38 -34.28 -21.85
C THR A 163 -15.44 -35.77 -21.47
N LEU A 164 -14.60 -36.20 -20.54
CA LEU A 164 -14.49 -37.59 -20.09
C LEU A 164 -15.73 -38.05 -19.32
N TYR A 165 -16.22 -37.22 -18.39
CA TYR A 165 -17.41 -37.56 -17.61
C TYR A 165 -18.62 -37.82 -18.53
N ASN A 166 -18.79 -36.95 -19.53
CA ASN A 166 -19.88 -37.08 -20.51
C ASN A 166 -19.75 -38.33 -21.38
N ALA A 167 -18.54 -38.73 -21.78
CA ALA A 167 -18.30 -39.96 -22.53
C ALA A 167 -18.59 -41.21 -21.67
N TYR A 168 -18.06 -41.25 -20.44
CA TYR A 168 -18.24 -42.40 -19.54
C TYR A 168 -19.69 -42.58 -19.06
N ILE A 169 -20.45 -41.49 -18.89
CA ILE A 169 -21.92 -41.57 -18.67
C ILE A 169 -22.62 -42.32 -19.82
N ARG A 170 -22.17 -42.11 -21.07
CA ARG A 170 -22.72 -42.77 -22.26
C ARG A 170 -22.16 -44.18 -22.48
N GLY A 171 -21.21 -44.64 -21.65
CA GLY A 171 -20.50 -45.90 -21.85
C GLY A 171 -19.54 -45.88 -23.05
N GLU A 172 -19.13 -44.69 -23.48
CA GLU A 172 -18.15 -44.48 -24.56
C GLU A 172 -16.72 -44.45 -23.99
N PRO A 173 -15.70 -44.87 -24.75
CA PRO A 173 -14.30 -44.71 -24.35
C PRO A 173 -13.89 -43.23 -24.35
N SER A 174 -12.71 -42.93 -23.76
CA SER A 174 -12.09 -41.60 -23.79
C SER A 174 -12.02 -41.06 -25.24
N PRO A 175 -12.61 -39.88 -25.53
CA PRO A 175 -12.54 -39.26 -26.84
C PRO A 175 -11.26 -38.41 -27.01
N LEU A 176 -10.43 -38.30 -25.98
CA LEU A 176 -9.24 -37.45 -25.99
C LEU A 176 -8.11 -38.13 -26.77
N THR A 177 -7.57 -37.45 -27.79
CA THR A 177 -6.45 -37.96 -28.60
C THR A 177 -5.14 -37.93 -27.82
N PRO A 178 -4.24 -38.92 -27.91
CA PRO A 178 -2.95 -38.88 -27.21
C PRO A 178 -2.19 -37.57 -27.43
N LEU A 179 -1.53 -37.09 -26.38
CA LEU A 179 -0.73 -35.85 -26.45
C LEU A 179 0.53 -36.11 -27.27
N PRO A 180 0.90 -35.21 -28.20
CA PRO A 180 2.07 -35.40 -29.07
C PRO A 180 3.40 -35.22 -28.32
N ILE A 181 3.39 -34.47 -27.22
CA ILE A 181 4.52 -34.22 -26.33
C ILE A 181 4.03 -34.21 -24.87
N GLN A 182 4.95 -34.36 -23.93
CA GLN A 182 4.71 -34.31 -22.49
C GLN A 182 5.56 -33.21 -21.84
N TYR A 183 5.28 -32.88 -20.58
CA TYR A 183 5.99 -31.80 -19.89
C TYR A 183 7.51 -32.04 -19.79
N ALA A 184 7.93 -33.30 -19.64
CA ALA A 184 9.35 -33.65 -19.60
C ALA A 184 10.08 -33.30 -20.91
N ASP A 185 9.41 -33.44 -22.07
CA ASP A 185 9.96 -33.03 -23.37
C ASP A 185 10.18 -31.52 -23.43
N PHE A 186 9.22 -30.73 -22.91
CA PHE A 186 9.37 -29.29 -22.78
C PHE A 186 10.55 -28.91 -21.87
N ALA A 187 10.71 -29.59 -20.73
CA ALA A 187 11.81 -29.34 -19.80
C ALA A 187 13.18 -29.61 -20.46
N LEU A 188 13.30 -30.71 -21.21
CA LEU A 188 14.50 -31.04 -21.99
C LEU A 188 14.77 -29.98 -23.06
N TRP A 189 13.77 -29.66 -23.89
CA TRP A 189 13.87 -28.64 -24.92
C TRP A 189 14.31 -27.29 -24.35
N GLN A 190 13.72 -26.84 -23.24
CA GLN A 190 14.06 -25.57 -22.60
C GLN A 190 15.53 -25.53 -22.17
N ARG A 191 16.05 -26.63 -21.62
CA ARG A 191 17.47 -26.74 -21.20
C ARG A 191 18.43 -26.67 -22.39
N GLU A 192 18.06 -27.29 -23.51
CA GLU A 192 18.87 -27.32 -24.72
C GLU A 192 18.79 -26.01 -25.53
N TRP A 193 17.63 -25.34 -25.51
CA TRP A 193 17.42 -24.11 -26.27
C TRP A 193 17.97 -22.88 -25.54
N LEU A 194 17.74 -22.79 -24.21
CA LEU A 194 18.15 -21.63 -23.40
C LEU A 194 19.60 -21.79 -22.90
N GLN A 195 20.55 -21.76 -23.83
CA GLN A 195 21.98 -21.79 -23.56
C GLN A 195 22.76 -20.99 -24.62
N GLY A 196 24.07 -20.80 -24.38
CA GLY A 196 24.95 -20.12 -25.33
C GLY A 196 24.49 -18.70 -25.68
N GLU A 197 24.44 -18.39 -26.98
CA GLU A 197 24.09 -17.06 -27.50
C GLU A 197 22.66 -16.64 -27.16
N VAL A 198 21.70 -17.58 -27.20
CA VAL A 198 20.28 -17.30 -26.87
C VAL A 198 20.15 -16.82 -25.43
N LEU A 199 20.79 -17.53 -24.49
CA LEU A 199 20.79 -17.14 -23.09
C LEU A 199 21.46 -15.77 -22.88
N GLN A 200 22.59 -15.52 -23.55
CA GLN A 200 23.29 -14.23 -23.43
C GLN A 200 22.45 -13.06 -23.96
N GLN A 201 21.75 -13.24 -25.09
CA GLN A 201 20.87 -12.22 -25.64
C GLN A 201 19.72 -11.89 -24.68
N GLN A 202 19.06 -12.93 -24.15
CA GLN A 202 17.98 -12.79 -23.17
C GLN A 202 18.46 -12.08 -21.90
N LEU A 203 19.59 -12.50 -21.32
CA LEU A 203 20.18 -11.88 -20.14
C LEU A 203 20.58 -10.42 -20.38
N SER A 204 21.21 -10.12 -21.51
CA SER A 204 21.70 -8.78 -21.81
C SER A 204 20.56 -7.76 -21.87
N TYR A 205 19.41 -8.14 -22.44
CA TYR A 205 18.22 -7.28 -22.44
C TYR A 205 17.78 -6.97 -21.00
N TRP A 206 17.55 -7.99 -20.18
CA TRP A 206 17.04 -7.80 -18.82
C TRP A 206 18.03 -7.09 -17.89
N GLN A 207 19.34 -7.34 -18.05
CA GLN A 207 20.38 -6.63 -17.31
C GLN A 207 20.40 -5.14 -17.63
N ASN A 208 20.19 -4.76 -18.90
CA ASN A 208 20.08 -3.36 -19.28
C ASN A 208 18.76 -2.75 -18.77
N GLN A 209 17.65 -3.47 -18.92
CA GLN A 209 16.33 -2.97 -18.52
C GLN A 209 16.21 -2.72 -17.01
N LEU A 210 16.85 -3.57 -16.19
CA LEU A 210 16.81 -3.49 -14.73
C LEU A 210 18.08 -2.87 -14.13
N ALA A 211 18.95 -2.28 -14.96
CA ALA A 211 20.12 -1.58 -14.48
C ALA A 211 19.71 -0.40 -13.58
N GLU A 212 20.31 -0.30 -12.40
CA GLU A 212 20.04 0.77 -11.43
C GLU A 212 18.56 0.87 -11.00
N ALA A 213 17.79 -0.22 -11.15
CA ALA A 213 16.43 -0.27 -10.65
C ALA A 213 16.41 -0.12 -9.11
N PRO A 214 15.41 0.57 -8.54
CA PRO A 214 15.26 0.65 -7.09
C PRO A 214 15.01 -0.73 -6.48
N ASP A 215 15.61 -0.99 -5.32
CA ASP A 215 15.46 -2.28 -4.63
C ASP A 215 14.07 -2.47 -4.02
N LEU A 216 13.43 -1.37 -3.60
CA LEU A 216 12.19 -1.38 -2.83
C LEU A 216 11.21 -0.28 -3.25
N LEU A 217 9.97 -0.68 -3.51
CA LEU A 217 8.81 0.21 -3.60
C LEU A 217 8.34 0.57 -2.17
N SER A 218 8.46 1.85 -1.82
CA SER A 218 8.13 2.40 -0.50
C SER A 218 6.64 2.70 -0.38
N LEU A 219 5.82 1.65 -0.41
CA LEU A 219 4.38 1.77 -0.20
C LEU A 219 4.07 2.35 1.20
N PRO A 220 3.10 3.26 1.33
CA PRO A 220 2.63 3.70 2.64
C PRO A 220 1.83 2.56 3.30
N THR A 221 2.45 1.90 4.27
CA THR A 221 1.87 0.78 5.00
C THR A 221 1.26 1.23 6.33
N ASP A 222 0.28 0.48 6.85
CA ASP A 222 -0.35 0.75 8.15
C ASP A 222 0.53 0.29 9.32
N ARG A 223 1.51 -0.58 9.04
CA ARG A 223 2.44 -1.18 10.00
C ARG A 223 3.87 -1.15 9.47
N LEU A 224 4.83 -1.26 10.39
CA LEU A 224 6.23 -1.44 10.02
C LEU A 224 6.44 -2.82 9.40
N ARG A 225 7.19 -2.87 8.30
CA ARG A 225 7.58 -4.12 7.64
C ARG A 225 8.32 -5.05 8.61
N PRO A 226 7.92 -6.33 8.73
CA PRO A 226 8.66 -7.32 9.51
C PRO A 226 10.04 -7.60 8.91
N ALA A 227 11.03 -7.98 9.73
CA ALA A 227 12.36 -8.32 9.23
C ALA A 227 12.41 -9.59 8.34
N VAL A 228 11.37 -10.43 8.42
CA VAL A 228 11.21 -11.65 7.61
C VAL A 228 9.76 -11.73 7.17
N GLN A 229 9.51 -11.92 5.88
CA GLN A 229 8.18 -12.05 5.31
C GLN A 229 7.47 -13.31 5.86
N THR A 230 6.22 -13.17 6.31
CA THR A 230 5.45 -14.30 6.88
C THR A 230 4.46 -14.94 5.89
N PHE A 231 4.30 -14.32 4.72
CA PHE A 231 3.32 -14.66 3.68
C PHE A 231 1.85 -14.68 4.15
N THR A 232 1.56 -14.13 5.33
CA THR A 232 0.16 -13.96 5.77
C THR A 232 -0.51 -12.86 4.95
N GLY A 233 -1.73 -13.15 4.50
CA GLY A 233 -2.44 -12.28 3.58
C GLY A 233 -3.95 -12.37 3.69
N ALA A 234 -4.61 -11.44 3.01
CA ALA A 234 -6.05 -11.39 2.86
C ALA A 234 -6.41 -10.95 1.43
N TYR A 235 -7.66 -11.17 1.07
CA TYR A 235 -8.19 -10.85 -0.25
C TYR A 235 -9.35 -9.87 -0.15
N GLN A 236 -9.44 -8.95 -1.09
CA GLN A 236 -10.58 -8.04 -1.20
C GLN A 236 -11.00 -7.92 -2.67
N GLN A 237 -12.23 -8.35 -2.94
CA GLN A 237 -12.82 -8.30 -4.27
C GLN A 237 -13.59 -7.00 -4.50
N PHE A 238 -13.58 -6.52 -5.73
CA PHE A 238 -14.39 -5.42 -6.22
C PHE A 238 -14.80 -5.67 -7.67
N ALA A 239 -15.79 -4.92 -8.16
CA ALA A 239 -16.22 -5.00 -9.56
C ALA A 239 -16.26 -3.59 -10.15
N LEU A 240 -15.79 -3.45 -11.39
CA LEU A 240 -15.98 -2.25 -12.16
C LEU A 240 -17.38 -2.26 -12.77
N SER A 241 -17.97 -1.08 -12.97
CA SER A 241 -19.23 -1.01 -13.73
C SER A 241 -19.01 -1.52 -15.16
N ALA A 242 -20.07 -2.11 -15.75
CA ALA A 242 -20.03 -2.55 -17.14
C ALA A 242 -19.72 -1.38 -18.10
N GLU A 243 -20.17 -0.17 -17.76
CA GLU A 243 -19.87 1.05 -18.50
C GLU A 243 -18.37 1.37 -18.48
N LEU A 244 -17.75 1.42 -17.29
CA LEU A 244 -16.33 1.72 -17.15
C LEU A 244 -15.47 0.64 -17.83
N SER A 245 -15.84 -0.64 -17.67
CA SER A 245 -15.17 -1.76 -18.34
C SER A 245 -15.18 -1.62 -19.87
N SER A 246 -16.33 -1.24 -20.43
CA SER A 246 -16.47 -0.98 -21.88
C SER A 246 -15.64 0.23 -22.32
N GLN A 247 -15.65 1.33 -21.55
CA GLN A 247 -14.86 2.53 -21.84
C GLN A 247 -13.35 2.25 -21.82
N LEU A 248 -12.85 1.47 -20.86
CA LEU A 248 -11.45 1.04 -20.80
C LEU A 248 -11.06 0.18 -22.00
N THR A 249 -11.95 -0.73 -22.42
CA THR A 249 -11.74 -1.54 -23.62
C THR A 249 -11.68 -0.67 -24.88
N GLN A 250 -12.59 0.30 -25.02
CA GLN A 250 -12.61 1.25 -26.13
C GLN A 250 -11.37 2.15 -26.15
N LEU A 251 -10.92 2.63 -24.98
CA LEU A 251 -9.68 3.41 -24.85
C LEU A 251 -8.49 2.60 -25.34
N SER A 252 -8.37 1.34 -24.91
CA SER A 252 -7.31 0.43 -25.30
C SER A 252 -7.28 0.24 -26.82
N GLN A 253 -8.43 -0.03 -27.43
CA GLN A 253 -8.58 -0.16 -28.89
C GLN A 253 -8.18 1.12 -29.64
N LYS A 254 -8.60 2.30 -29.13
CA LYS A 254 -8.31 3.59 -29.74
C LYS A 254 -6.82 3.92 -29.73
N GLN A 255 -6.09 3.52 -28.68
CA GLN A 255 -4.64 3.70 -28.56
C GLN A 255 -3.83 2.55 -29.20
N GLY A 256 -4.50 1.52 -29.72
CA GLY A 256 -3.83 0.37 -30.34
C GLY A 256 -3.01 -0.46 -29.36
N VAL A 257 -3.48 -0.57 -28.11
CA VAL A 257 -2.88 -1.34 -27.02
C VAL A 257 -3.86 -2.39 -26.48
N THR A 258 -3.35 -3.34 -25.71
CA THR A 258 -4.21 -4.32 -25.03
C THR A 258 -4.84 -3.73 -23.77
N LEU A 259 -5.94 -4.32 -23.31
CA LEU A 259 -6.56 -3.94 -22.03
C LEU A 259 -5.58 -4.11 -20.85
N PHE A 260 -4.73 -5.15 -20.89
CA PHE A 260 -3.65 -5.36 -19.93
C PHE A 260 -2.73 -4.14 -19.82
N MET A 261 -2.23 -3.61 -20.95
CA MET A 261 -1.34 -2.45 -20.97
C MET A 261 -2.02 -1.21 -20.37
N THR A 262 -3.30 -0.99 -20.68
CA THR A 262 -4.08 0.14 -20.13
C THR A 262 -4.22 0.03 -18.61
N LEU A 263 -4.59 -1.14 -18.10
CA LEU A 263 -4.77 -1.35 -16.67
C LEU A 263 -3.44 -1.35 -15.91
N LEU A 264 -2.36 -1.88 -16.50
CA LEU A 264 -1.01 -1.83 -15.95
C LEU A 264 -0.52 -0.38 -15.84
N ALA A 265 -0.61 0.40 -16.91
CA ALA A 265 -0.20 1.82 -16.90
C ALA A 265 -0.97 2.64 -15.86
N ALA A 266 -2.25 2.31 -15.68
CA ALA A 266 -3.03 2.92 -14.63
C ALA A 266 -2.53 2.44 -13.25
N PHE A 267 -2.18 1.16 -13.06
CA PHE A 267 -1.69 0.64 -11.78
C PHE A 267 -0.35 1.29 -11.42
N ASP A 268 0.56 1.43 -12.39
CA ASP A 268 1.80 2.21 -12.26
C ASP A 268 1.49 3.65 -11.82
N THR A 269 0.48 4.28 -12.43
CA THR A 269 0.02 5.62 -12.02
C THR A 269 -0.46 5.63 -10.57
N LEU A 270 -1.25 4.65 -10.13
CA LEU A 270 -1.72 4.55 -8.75
C LEU A 270 -0.52 4.45 -7.79
N LEU A 271 0.44 3.57 -8.08
CA LEU A 271 1.64 3.35 -7.28
C LEU A 271 2.51 4.62 -7.20
N TYR A 272 2.70 5.33 -8.32
CA TYR A 272 3.38 6.64 -8.35
C TYR A 272 2.68 7.65 -7.45
N ARG A 273 1.35 7.72 -7.48
CA ARG A 273 0.57 8.68 -6.69
C ARG A 273 0.61 8.39 -5.19
N TYR A 274 0.83 7.14 -4.80
CA TYR A 274 0.95 6.74 -3.40
C TYR A 274 2.38 6.87 -2.85
N THR A 275 3.40 6.61 -3.68
CA THR A 275 4.80 6.53 -3.25
C THR A 275 5.62 7.76 -3.58
N GLY A 276 5.23 8.51 -4.61
CA GLY A 276 6.05 9.57 -5.22
C GLY A 276 7.28 9.04 -5.99
N GLN A 277 7.45 7.72 -6.12
CA GLN A 277 8.55 7.12 -6.87
C GLN A 277 8.24 7.09 -8.36
N GLU A 278 9.14 7.62 -9.17
CA GLU A 278 8.99 7.72 -10.63
C GLU A 278 9.41 6.46 -11.37
N ASP A 279 10.20 5.59 -10.76
CA ASP A 279 10.69 4.33 -11.35
C ASP A 279 10.03 3.15 -10.63
N ILE A 280 9.14 2.45 -11.32
CA ILE A 280 8.23 1.47 -10.73
C ILE A 280 8.44 0.11 -11.39
N LEU A 281 8.65 -0.91 -10.56
CA LEU A 281 8.81 -2.30 -11.00
C LEU A 281 7.59 -3.11 -10.58
N VAL A 282 6.90 -3.67 -11.56
CA VAL A 282 5.72 -4.51 -11.37
C VAL A 282 5.98 -5.90 -11.91
N GLY A 283 5.78 -6.91 -11.07
CA GLY A 283 5.78 -8.30 -11.51
C GLY A 283 4.52 -8.63 -12.31
N THR A 284 4.64 -9.43 -13.36
CA THR A 284 3.47 -9.95 -14.08
C THR A 284 3.66 -11.43 -14.43
N PRO A 285 2.67 -12.30 -14.16
CA PRO A 285 2.75 -13.69 -14.56
C PRO A 285 2.41 -13.82 -16.05
N ILE A 286 3.10 -14.72 -16.72
CA ILE A 286 2.81 -15.09 -18.11
C ILE A 286 2.59 -16.59 -18.21
N ALA A 287 1.66 -17.02 -19.06
CA ALA A 287 1.36 -18.44 -19.27
C ALA A 287 2.54 -19.19 -19.92
N ASN A 288 3.34 -18.50 -20.73
CA ASN A 288 4.53 -19.03 -21.42
C ASN A 288 4.21 -20.28 -22.29
N ARG A 289 3.06 -20.26 -22.96
CA ARG A 289 2.57 -21.31 -23.87
C ARG A 289 2.47 -20.78 -25.29
N ASN A 290 3.64 -20.52 -25.89
CA ASN A 290 3.74 -19.87 -27.20
C ASN A 290 3.70 -20.85 -28.39
N GLN A 291 3.37 -22.12 -28.13
CA GLN A 291 3.30 -23.20 -29.12
C GLN A 291 2.00 -23.98 -28.90
N ASP A 292 1.30 -24.31 -29.98
CA ASP A 292 0.00 -24.98 -29.95
C ASP A 292 0.06 -26.33 -29.21
N GLU A 293 1.18 -27.04 -29.32
CA GLU A 293 1.40 -28.34 -28.66
C GLU A 293 1.41 -28.24 -27.13
N LEU A 294 1.66 -27.05 -26.57
CA LEU A 294 1.69 -26.82 -25.12
C LEU A 294 0.32 -26.44 -24.56
N GLU A 295 -0.62 -25.94 -25.38
CA GLU A 295 -1.90 -25.40 -24.88
C GLU A 295 -2.73 -26.46 -24.14
N GLY A 296 -2.69 -27.70 -24.63
CA GLY A 296 -3.43 -28.84 -24.07
C GLY A 296 -2.72 -29.60 -22.95
N LEU A 297 -1.56 -29.15 -22.47
CA LEU A 297 -0.78 -29.87 -21.46
C LEU A 297 -1.09 -29.41 -20.03
N ILE A 298 -1.16 -30.34 -19.08
CA ILE A 298 -1.05 -30.04 -17.66
C ILE A 298 0.44 -30.01 -17.28
N GLY A 299 0.87 -28.91 -16.65
CA GLY A 299 2.26 -28.70 -16.26
C GLY A 299 2.50 -27.29 -15.74
N PHE A 300 3.71 -27.02 -15.24
CA PHE A 300 4.08 -25.70 -14.72
C PHE A 300 4.84 -24.87 -15.75
N PHE A 301 4.13 -24.07 -16.55
CA PHE A 301 4.74 -23.26 -17.60
C PHE A 301 4.97 -21.81 -17.19
N VAL A 302 4.21 -21.33 -16.18
CA VAL A 302 4.21 -19.94 -15.74
C VAL A 302 5.64 -19.43 -15.51
N ASN A 303 5.92 -18.28 -16.12
CA ASN A 303 7.08 -17.48 -15.82
C ASN A 303 6.63 -16.10 -15.31
N THR A 304 7.52 -15.33 -14.72
CA THR A 304 7.23 -13.98 -14.22
C THR A 304 8.17 -12.97 -14.85
N LEU A 305 7.60 -11.89 -15.40
CA LEU A 305 8.36 -10.77 -15.95
C LEU A 305 8.35 -9.62 -14.97
N VAL A 306 9.41 -8.82 -14.98
CA VAL A 306 9.52 -7.58 -14.19
C VAL A 306 9.41 -6.41 -15.14
N LEU A 307 8.24 -5.77 -15.16
CA LEU A 307 7.96 -4.64 -16.03
C LEU A 307 8.33 -3.35 -15.30
N ARG A 308 9.30 -2.61 -15.85
CA ARG A 308 9.81 -1.35 -15.30
C ARG A 308 9.19 -0.18 -16.05
N ALA A 309 8.42 0.65 -15.36
CA ALA A 309 7.82 1.85 -15.89
C ALA A 309 8.55 3.09 -15.37
N ASP A 310 8.86 4.02 -16.28
CA ASP A 310 9.40 5.35 -15.96
C ASP A 310 8.27 6.40 -16.07
N LEU A 311 7.96 7.03 -14.94
CA LEU A 311 6.93 8.04 -14.77
C LEU A 311 7.54 9.44 -14.54
N SER A 312 8.86 9.57 -14.74
CA SER A 312 9.57 10.84 -14.62
C SER A 312 9.03 11.89 -15.58
N ASN A 313 9.19 13.16 -15.20
CA ASN A 313 8.65 14.31 -15.94
C ASN A 313 7.10 14.38 -16.00
N ASN A 314 6.39 13.51 -15.26
CA ASN A 314 4.93 13.55 -15.11
C ASN A 314 4.21 13.56 -16.47
N PRO A 315 4.34 12.47 -17.26
CA PRO A 315 3.73 12.38 -18.59
C PRO A 315 2.20 12.44 -18.51
N SER A 316 1.55 12.69 -19.65
CA SER A 316 0.14 12.37 -19.80
C SER A 316 -0.10 10.86 -19.73
N PHE A 317 -1.31 10.45 -19.41
CA PHE A 317 -1.64 9.02 -19.38
C PHE A 317 -1.39 8.32 -20.72
N ASN A 318 -1.72 8.95 -21.86
CA ASN A 318 -1.45 8.38 -23.18
C ASN A 318 0.04 8.22 -23.51
N GLU A 319 0.87 9.16 -23.06
CA GLU A 319 2.32 9.04 -23.19
C GLU A 319 2.82 7.86 -22.35
N LEU A 320 2.43 7.76 -21.08
CA LEU A 320 2.76 6.62 -20.23
C LEU A 320 2.31 5.29 -20.85
N LEU A 321 1.07 5.23 -21.34
CA LEU A 321 0.52 4.04 -21.99
C LEU A 321 1.32 3.60 -23.22
N SER A 322 1.86 4.56 -23.98
CA SER A 322 2.74 4.27 -25.12
C SER A 322 4.07 3.66 -24.68
N HIS A 323 4.67 4.17 -23.60
CA HIS A 323 5.90 3.61 -23.02
C HIS A 323 5.64 2.21 -22.42
N VAL A 324 4.55 2.03 -21.67
CA VAL A 324 4.16 0.73 -21.11
C VAL A 324 3.95 -0.29 -22.21
N ARG A 325 3.36 0.10 -23.34
CA ARG A 325 3.23 -0.79 -24.52
C ARG A 325 4.60 -1.30 -24.99
N GLU A 326 5.58 -0.41 -25.14
CA GLU A 326 6.94 -0.78 -25.57
C GLU A 326 7.59 -1.74 -24.57
N VAL A 327 7.56 -1.39 -23.27
CA VAL A 327 8.09 -2.23 -22.19
C VAL A 327 7.45 -3.63 -22.16
N VAL A 328 6.14 -3.71 -22.32
CA VAL A 328 5.41 -4.99 -22.33
C VAL A 328 5.79 -5.83 -23.55
N LEU A 329 5.84 -5.23 -24.75
CA LEU A 329 6.18 -5.96 -25.98
C LEU A 329 7.62 -6.47 -25.96
N ASP A 330 8.56 -5.64 -25.50
CA ASP A 330 9.97 -6.02 -25.37
C ASP A 330 10.15 -7.08 -24.27
N GLY A 331 9.41 -6.96 -23.16
CA GLY A 331 9.34 -8.00 -22.13
C GLY A 331 8.84 -9.33 -22.69
N TYR A 332 7.79 -9.33 -23.52
CA TYR A 332 7.27 -10.53 -24.18
C TYR A 332 8.24 -11.14 -25.19
N ALA A 333 9.03 -10.33 -25.90
CA ALA A 333 10.08 -10.84 -26.78
C ALA A 333 11.20 -11.58 -26.00
N HIS A 334 11.38 -11.24 -24.72
CA HIS A 334 12.41 -11.82 -23.84
C HIS A 334 11.84 -12.66 -22.70
N GLN A 335 10.62 -13.17 -22.90
CA GLN A 335 9.84 -13.81 -21.84
C GLN A 335 10.29 -15.21 -21.44
N ASN A 336 11.17 -15.81 -22.23
CA ASN A 336 11.62 -17.19 -22.01
C ASN A 336 12.73 -17.28 -20.96
N LEU A 337 13.31 -16.15 -20.53
CA LEU A 337 14.28 -16.14 -19.42
C LEU A 337 13.54 -16.30 -18.08
N PRO A 338 13.84 -17.35 -17.31
CA PRO A 338 13.27 -17.53 -15.97
C PRO A 338 13.72 -16.38 -15.04
N LEU A 339 12.79 -15.87 -14.24
CA LEU A 339 13.04 -14.81 -13.25
C LEU A 339 14.25 -15.12 -12.35
N GLU A 340 14.44 -16.39 -11.99
CA GLU A 340 15.48 -16.83 -11.08
C GLU A 340 16.87 -16.73 -11.67
N MET A 341 17.00 -17.02 -12.97
CA MET A 341 18.25 -16.81 -13.68
C MET A 341 18.58 -15.32 -13.73
N LEU A 342 17.56 -14.48 -13.86
CA LEU A 342 17.71 -13.03 -13.82
C LEU A 342 18.13 -12.53 -12.43
N VAL A 343 17.50 -13.02 -11.35
CA VAL A 343 17.89 -12.71 -9.97
C VAL A 343 19.32 -13.17 -9.68
N GLU A 344 19.72 -14.37 -10.14
CA GLU A 344 21.09 -14.87 -10.00
C GLU A 344 22.11 -14.02 -10.75
N ALA A 345 21.76 -13.53 -11.94
CA ALA A 345 22.62 -12.70 -12.78
C ALA A 345 22.75 -11.26 -12.27
N LEU A 346 21.68 -10.68 -11.71
CA LEU A 346 21.65 -9.31 -11.18
C LEU A 346 22.23 -9.21 -9.77
N GLN A 347 22.12 -10.28 -8.98
CA GLN A 347 22.56 -10.32 -7.58
C GLN A 347 22.06 -9.11 -6.76
N PRO A 348 20.74 -8.82 -6.76
CA PRO A 348 20.20 -7.72 -5.95
C PRO A 348 20.47 -7.95 -4.46
N GLU A 349 20.42 -6.89 -3.66
CA GLU A 349 20.59 -7.01 -2.21
C GLU A 349 19.58 -8.03 -1.66
N ARG A 350 20.08 -9.00 -0.88
CA ARG A 350 19.24 -10.03 -0.29
C ARG A 350 18.65 -9.52 1.00
N ASP A 351 17.35 -9.26 0.97
CA ASP A 351 16.54 -8.97 2.13
C ASP A 351 15.51 -10.09 2.33
N LEU A 352 15.25 -10.48 3.58
CA LEU A 352 14.25 -11.50 3.91
C LEU A 352 12.86 -10.90 4.12
N SER A 353 12.75 -9.57 4.15
CA SER A 353 11.51 -8.84 4.42
C SER A 353 10.67 -8.55 3.17
N TYR A 354 11.21 -8.77 1.97
CA TYR A 354 10.51 -8.60 0.70
C TYR A 354 11.10 -9.44 -0.44
N THR A 355 10.32 -9.64 -1.50
CA THR A 355 10.75 -10.34 -2.72
C THR A 355 11.74 -9.50 -3.54
N PRO A 356 12.78 -10.11 -4.14
CA PRO A 356 13.75 -9.37 -4.93
C PRO A 356 13.12 -8.81 -6.21
N LEU A 357 13.65 -7.68 -6.70
CA LEU A 357 13.27 -6.96 -7.93
C LEU A 357 11.91 -6.26 -7.92
N PHE A 358 10.87 -6.82 -7.30
CA PHE A 358 9.55 -6.19 -7.21
C PHE A 358 8.76 -6.70 -6.01
N GLN A 359 7.91 -5.83 -5.48
CA GLN A 359 7.05 -6.12 -4.32
C GLN A 359 5.56 -6.11 -4.65
N VAL A 360 5.22 -5.69 -5.86
CA VAL A 360 3.83 -5.61 -6.33
C VAL A 360 3.65 -6.38 -7.62
N MET A 361 2.48 -7.00 -7.77
CA MET A 361 2.17 -7.82 -8.93
C MET A 361 0.88 -7.36 -9.60
N PHE A 362 0.85 -7.39 -10.92
CA PHE A 362 -0.34 -7.10 -11.73
C PHE A 362 -0.62 -8.26 -12.68
N ALA A 363 -1.87 -8.74 -12.67
CA ALA A 363 -2.33 -9.83 -13.54
C ALA A 363 -3.67 -9.47 -14.19
N LEU A 364 -3.83 -9.85 -15.46
CA LEU A 364 -5.11 -9.87 -16.15
C LEU A 364 -5.30 -11.25 -16.75
N GLN A 365 -6.44 -11.88 -16.48
CA GLN A 365 -6.82 -13.15 -17.09
C GLN A 365 -8.29 -13.12 -17.49
N ASP A 366 -8.66 -13.91 -18.49
CA ASP A 366 -10.07 -14.19 -18.77
C ASP A 366 -10.63 -15.15 -17.71
N GLU A 367 -11.95 -15.19 -17.57
CA GLU A 367 -12.63 -16.10 -16.63
C GLU A 367 -12.28 -17.57 -16.93
N THR A 368 -11.48 -18.19 -16.07
CA THR A 368 -11.00 -19.58 -16.26
C THR A 368 -11.98 -20.64 -15.77
N LEU A 369 -12.83 -20.29 -14.81
CA LEU A 369 -13.78 -21.20 -14.15
C LEU A 369 -15.18 -20.60 -14.19
N SER A 370 -15.96 -20.96 -15.22
CA SER A 370 -17.39 -20.66 -15.28
C SER A 370 -18.22 -21.84 -14.77
N GLN A 371 -19.52 -21.67 -14.62
CA GLN A 371 -20.45 -22.80 -14.47
C GLN A 371 -20.28 -23.74 -15.68
N VAL A 372 -20.15 -25.04 -15.40
CA VAL A 372 -19.98 -26.08 -16.43
C VAL A 372 -21.14 -27.08 -16.35
N GLU A 373 -21.70 -27.42 -17.50
CA GLU A 373 -22.75 -28.42 -17.62
C GLU A 373 -22.15 -29.80 -17.92
N LEU A 374 -22.38 -30.72 -17.00
CA LEU A 374 -22.06 -32.15 -17.10
C LEU A 374 -23.36 -32.91 -17.33
N THR A 375 -23.31 -34.09 -17.94
CA THR A 375 -24.53 -34.87 -18.20
C THR A 375 -25.20 -35.27 -16.88
N GLY A 376 -26.33 -34.63 -16.55
CA GLY A 376 -27.08 -34.85 -15.31
C GLY A 376 -26.57 -34.06 -14.09
N LEU A 377 -25.65 -33.10 -14.29
CA LEU A 377 -25.01 -32.32 -13.25
C LEU A 377 -24.70 -30.89 -13.71
N THR A 378 -24.88 -29.93 -12.82
CA THR A 378 -24.33 -28.59 -12.96
C THR A 378 -23.17 -28.43 -11.99
N ALA A 379 -21.99 -28.03 -12.49
CA ALA A 379 -20.81 -27.76 -11.67
C ALA A 379 -20.57 -26.25 -11.59
N SER A 380 -20.56 -25.70 -10.38
CA SER A 380 -20.23 -24.28 -10.13
C SER A 380 -18.97 -24.16 -9.28
N PRO A 381 -18.07 -23.21 -9.59
CA PRO A 381 -16.89 -22.99 -8.76
C PRO A 381 -17.30 -22.49 -7.37
N LEU A 382 -16.62 -22.99 -6.34
CA LEU A 382 -16.69 -22.47 -4.98
C LEU A 382 -15.45 -21.61 -4.73
N GLN A 383 -15.69 -20.36 -4.32
CA GLN A 383 -14.62 -19.44 -3.97
C GLN A 383 -13.94 -19.93 -2.69
N LEU A 384 -12.63 -20.12 -2.76
CA LEU A 384 -11.81 -20.53 -1.63
C LEU A 384 -11.16 -19.30 -1.03
N GLU A 385 -11.44 -19.03 0.25
CA GLU A 385 -10.71 -18.02 1.00
C GLU A 385 -9.28 -18.52 1.22
N SER A 386 -8.33 -17.89 0.54
CA SER A 386 -6.90 -18.04 0.83
C SER A 386 -6.51 -17.02 1.90
N GLN A 387 -5.54 -17.36 2.74
CA GLN A 387 -5.00 -16.48 3.80
C GLN A 387 -3.51 -16.20 3.58
N THR A 388 -3.05 -16.35 2.34
CA THR A 388 -1.65 -16.15 1.96
C THR A 388 -1.50 -14.95 1.04
N ALA A 389 -0.41 -14.22 1.17
CA ALA A 389 0.02 -13.21 0.20
C ALA A 389 1.48 -13.46 -0.17
N LYS A 390 1.76 -13.66 -1.47
CA LYS A 390 3.13 -13.94 -1.97
C LYS A 390 3.98 -12.67 -2.09
N PHE A 391 3.30 -11.55 -2.29
CA PHE A 391 3.86 -10.22 -2.48
C PHE A 391 3.24 -9.26 -1.46
N ASP A 392 3.75 -8.03 -1.39
CA ASP A 392 3.14 -7.03 -0.51
C ASP A 392 1.71 -6.72 -0.97
N LEU A 393 1.52 -6.62 -2.28
CA LEU A 393 0.27 -6.27 -2.92
C LEU A 393 0.19 -6.87 -4.34
N THR A 394 -0.86 -7.62 -4.63
CA THR A 394 -1.18 -8.09 -5.98
C THR A 394 -2.55 -7.56 -6.39
N LEU A 395 -2.63 -6.97 -7.58
CA LEU A 395 -3.88 -6.63 -8.24
C LEU A 395 -4.13 -7.62 -9.38
N ALA A 396 -5.10 -8.50 -9.20
CA ALA A 396 -5.56 -9.42 -10.23
C ALA A 396 -6.90 -8.94 -10.79
N ILE A 397 -7.00 -8.82 -12.11
CA ILE A 397 -8.24 -8.50 -12.81
C ILE A 397 -8.69 -9.72 -13.62
N GLU A 398 -9.96 -10.06 -13.48
CA GLU A 398 -10.65 -11.05 -14.30
C GLU A 398 -11.55 -10.33 -15.31
N ASN A 399 -11.37 -10.68 -16.59
CA ASN A 399 -12.22 -10.25 -17.67
C ASN A 399 -13.38 -11.24 -17.83
N ARG A 400 -14.55 -10.85 -17.35
CA ARG A 400 -15.78 -11.65 -17.39
C ARG A 400 -16.75 -11.09 -18.42
N SER A 401 -17.72 -11.93 -18.81
CA SER A 401 -18.76 -11.53 -19.76
C SER A 401 -19.64 -10.37 -19.28
N ASP A 402 -19.75 -10.17 -17.96
CA ASP A 402 -20.54 -9.13 -17.30
C ASP A 402 -19.73 -7.90 -16.86
N GLY A 403 -18.40 -7.92 -16.99
CA GLY A 403 -17.52 -6.79 -16.69
C GLY A 403 -16.16 -7.21 -16.13
N LEU A 404 -15.34 -6.22 -15.77
CA LEU A 404 -14.06 -6.46 -15.11
C LEU A 404 -14.27 -6.61 -13.60
N VAL A 405 -13.77 -7.71 -13.06
CA VAL A 405 -13.78 -7.99 -11.62
C VAL A 405 -12.35 -7.98 -11.12
N GLY A 406 -12.07 -7.22 -10.06
CA GLY A 406 -10.75 -7.12 -9.48
C GLY A 406 -10.65 -7.80 -8.12
N VAL A 407 -9.48 -8.32 -7.80
CA VAL A 407 -9.14 -8.86 -6.48
C VAL A 407 -7.79 -8.29 -6.07
N TRP A 408 -7.77 -7.67 -4.89
CA TRP A 408 -6.54 -7.38 -4.17
C TRP A 408 -6.16 -8.59 -3.33
N GLU A 409 -4.93 -9.09 -3.47
CA GLU A 409 -4.27 -9.93 -2.47
C GLU A 409 -3.22 -9.04 -1.79
N TYR A 410 -3.22 -8.96 -0.47
CA TYR A 410 -2.32 -8.07 0.26
C TYR A 410 -1.79 -8.71 1.53
N SER A 411 -0.57 -8.32 1.92
CA SER A 411 0.01 -8.76 3.18
C SER A 411 -0.64 -8.07 4.37
N THR A 412 -1.19 -8.86 5.30
CA THR A 412 -1.82 -8.34 6.53
C THR A 412 -0.80 -7.88 7.57
N ASP A 413 0.48 -8.23 7.38
CA ASP A 413 1.59 -7.63 8.13
C ASP A 413 1.80 -6.16 7.79
N LEU A 414 1.36 -5.71 6.60
CA LEU A 414 1.59 -4.36 6.08
C LEU A 414 0.32 -3.50 6.03
N PHE A 415 -0.82 -4.09 5.62
CA PHE A 415 -2.03 -3.32 5.32
C PHE A 415 -3.25 -3.77 6.13
N ASP A 416 -4.08 -2.80 6.49
CA ASP A 416 -5.45 -2.99 6.92
C ASP A 416 -6.40 -3.11 5.74
N ALA A 417 -7.48 -3.87 5.92
CA ALA A 417 -8.57 -3.96 4.94
C ALA A 417 -9.14 -2.58 4.57
N SER A 418 -9.23 -1.65 5.53
CA SER A 418 -9.71 -0.29 5.27
C SER A 418 -8.78 0.53 4.37
N THR A 419 -7.47 0.26 4.40
CA THR A 419 -6.50 0.90 3.51
C THR A 419 -6.62 0.35 2.10
N ILE A 420 -6.86 -0.96 1.94
CA ILE A 420 -7.10 -1.59 0.63
C ILE A 420 -8.46 -1.18 0.04
N GLU A 421 -9.48 -1.03 0.87
CA GLU A 421 -10.78 -0.49 0.46
C GLU A 421 -10.66 0.95 -0.06
N ARG A 422 -9.92 1.81 0.65
CA ARG A 422 -9.61 3.16 0.19
C ARG A 422 -8.82 3.15 -1.12
N MET A 423 -7.80 2.30 -1.22
CA MET A 423 -7.00 2.14 -2.44
C MET A 423 -7.86 1.66 -3.63
N THR A 424 -8.84 0.80 -3.38
CA THR A 424 -9.82 0.37 -4.38
C THR A 424 -10.66 1.54 -4.87
N GLY A 425 -11.18 2.36 -3.96
CA GLY A 425 -11.94 3.57 -4.32
C GLY A 425 -11.09 4.54 -5.16
N HIS A 426 -9.87 4.80 -4.72
CA HIS A 426 -8.92 5.63 -5.46
C HIS A 426 -8.61 5.08 -6.86
N TRP A 427 -8.44 3.77 -6.96
CA TRP A 427 -8.16 3.09 -8.22
C TRP A 427 -9.31 3.26 -9.21
N ILE A 428 -10.56 3.06 -8.76
CA ILE A 428 -11.75 3.23 -9.59
C ILE A 428 -11.89 4.69 -10.04
N THR A 429 -11.75 5.66 -9.13
CA THR A 429 -11.80 7.10 -9.47
C THR A 429 -10.70 7.49 -10.45
N LEU A 430 -9.51 6.92 -10.33
CA LEU A 430 -8.41 7.12 -11.27
C LEU A 430 -8.77 6.58 -12.66
N LEU A 431 -9.32 5.37 -12.76
CA LEU A 431 -9.77 4.78 -14.03
C LEU A 431 -10.86 5.63 -14.70
N GLU A 432 -11.83 6.13 -13.94
CA GLU A 432 -12.87 7.06 -14.43
C GLU A 432 -12.26 8.37 -14.97
N GLY A 433 -11.28 8.93 -14.26
CA GLY A 433 -10.52 10.10 -14.71
C GLY A 433 -9.76 9.85 -16.01
N ILE A 434 -9.14 8.67 -16.13
CA ILE A 434 -8.36 8.25 -17.31
C ILE A 434 -9.26 8.14 -18.55
N VAL A 435 -10.40 7.47 -18.46
CA VAL A 435 -11.30 7.32 -19.60
C VAL A 435 -11.93 8.65 -20.02
N SER A 436 -12.12 9.58 -19.06
CA SER A 436 -12.64 10.92 -19.30
C SER A 436 -11.64 11.82 -20.02
N ASN A 437 -10.37 11.85 -19.58
CA ASN A 437 -9.33 12.69 -20.18
C ASN A 437 -7.93 12.06 -20.11
N PRO A 438 -7.57 11.16 -21.03
CA PRO A 438 -6.27 10.48 -21.02
C PRO A 438 -5.10 11.36 -21.48
N GLN A 439 -5.35 12.63 -21.83
CA GLN A 439 -4.31 13.62 -22.15
C GLN A 439 -3.83 14.40 -20.91
N GLN A 440 -4.48 14.19 -19.77
CA GLN A 440 -4.11 14.86 -18.52
C GLN A 440 -2.81 14.27 -17.96
N PRO A 441 -1.92 15.10 -17.37
CA PRO A 441 -0.76 14.61 -16.65
C PRO A 441 -1.17 13.67 -15.51
N ILE A 442 -0.42 12.59 -15.31
CA ILE A 442 -0.76 11.53 -14.36
C ILE A 442 -0.90 12.02 -12.90
N SER A 443 -0.13 13.04 -12.50
CA SER A 443 -0.24 13.67 -11.17
C SER A 443 -1.55 14.44 -10.95
N GLN A 444 -2.20 14.86 -12.03
CA GLN A 444 -3.41 15.68 -11.99
C GLN A 444 -4.70 14.86 -12.14
N LEU A 445 -4.61 13.60 -12.54
CA LEU A 445 -5.79 12.73 -12.61
C LEU A 445 -6.47 12.63 -11.24
N PRO A 446 -7.81 12.60 -11.20
CA PRO A 446 -8.55 12.50 -9.96
C PRO A 446 -8.19 11.19 -9.24
N LEU A 447 -8.14 11.25 -7.91
CA LEU A 447 -7.77 10.12 -7.07
C LEU A 447 -8.73 9.99 -5.88
N LEU A 448 -9.05 11.10 -5.21
CA LEU A 448 -9.96 11.10 -4.07
C LEU A 448 -11.39 10.81 -4.52
N THR A 449 -12.04 9.88 -3.83
CA THR A 449 -13.47 9.61 -4.00
C THR A 449 -14.30 10.84 -3.60
N GLU A 450 -15.54 10.94 -4.07
CA GLU A 450 -16.44 12.05 -3.72
C GLU A 450 -16.63 12.19 -2.19
N VAL A 451 -16.71 11.05 -1.49
CA VAL A 451 -16.86 11.01 -0.02
C VAL A 451 -15.62 11.58 0.67
N GLU A 452 -14.43 11.26 0.18
CA GLU A 452 -13.19 11.80 0.73
C GLU A 452 -13.01 13.28 0.41
N GLN A 453 -13.36 13.72 -0.80
CA GLN A 453 -13.35 15.13 -1.15
C GLN A 453 -14.27 15.93 -0.22
N GLN A 454 -15.49 15.46 0.01
CA GLN A 454 -16.43 16.08 0.93
C GLN A 454 -15.85 16.18 2.34
N LYS A 455 -15.28 15.08 2.85
CA LYS A 455 -14.71 15.03 4.20
C LYS A 455 -13.50 15.96 4.36
N LEU A 456 -12.54 15.89 3.43
CA LEU A 456 -11.27 16.61 3.50
C LEU A 456 -11.41 18.10 3.19
N LEU A 457 -12.23 18.45 2.19
CA LEU A 457 -12.34 19.82 1.71
C LEU A 457 -13.42 20.61 2.44
N ILE A 458 -14.49 19.95 2.88
CA ILE A 458 -15.64 20.61 3.51
C ILE A 458 -15.71 20.29 5.01
N GLU A 459 -15.93 19.04 5.41
CA GLU A 459 -16.27 18.69 6.80
C GLU A 459 -15.15 19.05 7.79
N TRP A 460 -13.89 18.76 7.46
CA TRP A 460 -12.76 19.11 8.32
C TRP A 460 -12.43 20.60 8.35
N ASN A 461 -12.87 21.37 7.35
CA ASN A 461 -12.64 22.81 7.24
C ASN A 461 -13.86 23.64 7.68
N ASP A 462 -14.97 23.01 8.06
CA ASP A 462 -16.16 23.68 8.58
C ASP A 462 -15.95 24.12 10.05
N THR A 463 -14.93 24.94 10.26
CA THR A 463 -14.51 25.44 11.58
C THR A 463 -14.90 26.92 11.77
N GLN A 464 -15.91 27.40 11.04
CA GLN A 464 -16.35 28.80 11.14
C GLN A 464 -17.12 29.03 12.44
N VAL A 465 -16.57 29.86 13.32
CA VAL A 465 -17.17 30.24 14.60
C VAL A 465 -17.10 31.75 14.78
N ASP A 466 -18.15 32.34 15.37
CA ASP A 466 -18.17 33.77 15.71
C ASP A 466 -17.35 34.03 16.98
N TYR A 467 -16.45 35.02 16.91
CA TYR A 467 -15.69 35.54 18.04
C TYR A 467 -15.55 37.07 17.94
N PRO A 468 -15.19 37.79 19.03
CA PRO A 468 -15.02 39.24 18.99
C PRO A 468 -13.91 39.68 18.02
N GLN A 469 -14.28 40.33 16.90
CA GLN A 469 -13.34 40.77 15.86
C GLN A 469 -12.95 42.25 15.94
N ASN A 470 -13.69 43.04 16.74
CA ASN A 470 -13.55 44.51 16.80
C ASN A 470 -12.81 44.99 18.06
N GLN A 471 -12.36 44.08 18.92
CA GLN A 471 -11.70 44.40 20.18
C GLN A 471 -10.35 43.72 20.24
N CYS A 472 -9.33 44.42 20.73
CA CYS A 472 -8.02 43.83 20.99
C CYS A 472 -8.03 43.09 22.34
N ILE A 473 -7.08 42.16 22.56
CA ILE A 473 -7.01 41.35 23.80
C ILE A 473 -6.95 42.21 25.08
N HIS A 474 -6.29 43.37 25.04
CA HIS A 474 -6.19 44.26 26.19
C HIS A 474 -7.55 44.93 26.51
N GLN A 475 -8.40 45.15 25.52
CA GLN A 475 -9.76 45.69 25.72
C GLN A 475 -10.68 44.63 26.32
N LEU A 476 -10.54 43.35 25.90
CA LEU A 476 -11.25 42.25 26.56
C LEU A 476 -10.83 42.07 28.02
N PHE A 477 -9.54 42.28 28.30
CA PHE A 477 -9.04 42.32 29.67
C PHE A 477 -9.68 43.47 30.46
N GLU A 478 -9.78 44.67 29.90
CA GLU A 478 -10.46 45.80 30.54
C GLU A 478 -11.93 45.51 30.87
N GLU A 479 -12.67 44.89 29.96
CA GLU A 479 -14.05 44.47 30.24
C GLU A 479 -14.11 43.48 31.42
N GLN A 480 -13.14 42.56 31.53
CA GLN A 480 -13.08 41.63 32.64
C GLN A 480 -12.76 42.33 33.97
N VAL A 481 -11.94 43.39 33.93
CA VAL A 481 -11.64 44.24 35.08
C VAL A 481 -12.89 44.92 35.58
N GLU A 482 -13.74 45.46 34.68
CA GLU A 482 -15.01 46.07 35.05
C GLU A 482 -15.99 45.07 35.67
N LYS A 483 -16.04 43.84 35.14
CA LYS A 483 -16.94 42.77 35.63
C LYS A 483 -16.54 42.28 37.02
N THR A 484 -15.25 42.11 37.29
CA THR A 484 -14.75 41.45 38.52
C THR A 484 -13.51 42.12 39.14
N PRO A 485 -13.56 43.40 39.52
CA PRO A 485 -12.37 44.19 39.86
C PRO A 485 -11.59 43.66 41.07
N LYS A 486 -12.28 43.05 42.05
CA LYS A 486 -11.69 42.54 43.31
C LYS A 486 -11.23 41.09 43.24
N ALA A 487 -11.48 40.38 42.13
CA ALA A 487 -11.02 39.01 41.97
C ALA A 487 -9.50 38.99 41.74
N VAL A 488 -8.83 37.96 42.25
CA VAL A 488 -7.39 37.75 42.03
C VAL A 488 -7.17 37.40 40.56
N ALA A 489 -6.28 38.12 39.88
CA ALA A 489 -5.94 37.94 38.46
C ALA A 489 -4.60 37.23 38.27
N VAL A 490 -3.59 37.57 39.08
CA VAL A 490 -2.22 37.02 38.98
C VAL A 490 -1.71 36.71 40.38
N VAL A 491 -1.04 35.57 40.52
CA VAL A 491 -0.35 35.14 41.75
C VAL A 491 1.08 34.78 41.39
N PHE A 492 2.04 35.27 42.17
CA PHE A 492 3.44 34.91 42.08
C PHE A 492 4.02 34.80 43.49
N GLU A 493 4.44 33.58 43.85
CA GLU A 493 4.86 33.26 45.23
C GLU A 493 3.79 33.66 46.25
N ASP A 494 4.15 34.46 47.27
CA ASP A 494 3.26 34.93 48.33
C ASP A 494 2.55 36.26 47.97
N GLU A 495 2.77 36.78 46.75
CA GLU A 495 2.17 38.02 46.27
C GLU A 495 1.06 37.77 45.24
N GLN A 496 0.07 38.68 45.22
CA GLN A 496 -1.05 38.60 44.29
C GLN A 496 -1.52 39.98 43.86
N LEU A 497 -2.07 40.06 42.66
CA LEU A 497 -2.76 41.25 42.13
C LEU A 497 -4.20 40.90 41.79
N THR A 498 -5.12 41.75 42.23
CA THR A 498 -6.50 41.74 41.72
C THR A 498 -6.55 42.27 40.29
N TYR A 499 -7.65 42.00 39.57
CA TYR A 499 -7.88 42.56 38.23
C TYR A 499 -7.74 44.09 38.21
N TYR A 500 -8.31 44.78 39.21
CA TYR A 500 -8.21 46.23 39.31
C TYR A 500 -6.77 46.71 39.52
N GLU A 501 -6.03 46.11 40.46
CA GLU A 501 -4.63 46.48 40.73
C GLU A 501 -3.72 46.22 39.53
N LEU A 502 -3.90 45.08 38.86
CA LEU A 502 -3.17 44.76 37.63
C LEU A 502 -3.46 45.77 36.52
N ASN A 503 -4.73 46.13 36.33
CA ASN A 503 -5.13 47.11 35.32
C ASN A 503 -4.53 48.50 35.60
N CYS A 504 -4.59 48.98 36.84
CA CYS A 504 -4.01 50.27 37.21
C CYS A 504 -2.49 50.30 36.96
N ARG A 505 -1.76 49.26 37.37
CA ARG A 505 -0.31 49.18 37.13
C ARG A 505 0.03 49.11 35.63
N ALA A 506 -0.73 48.33 34.86
CA ALA A 506 -0.54 48.21 33.42
C ALA A 506 -0.87 49.53 32.69
N ASN A 507 -1.92 50.25 33.12
CA ASN A 507 -2.29 51.55 32.56
C ASN A 507 -1.19 52.61 32.80
N GLN A 508 -0.64 52.65 34.02
CA GLN A 508 0.46 53.56 34.35
C GLN A 508 1.69 53.32 33.46
N LEU A 509 2.06 52.04 33.30
CA LEU A 509 3.14 51.66 32.38
C LEU A 509 2.80 52.03 30.93
N ALA A 510 1.55 51.81 30.49
CA ALA A 510 1.13 52.14 29.14
C ALA A 510 1.23 53.64 28.83
N HIS A 511 0.77 54.51 29.74
CA HIS A 511 0.94 55.97 29.61
C HIS A 511 2.42 56.36 29.53
N TYR A 512 3.29 55.69 30.29
CA TYR A 512 4.73 55.94 30.23
C TYR A 512 5.30 55.55 28.87
N LEU A 513 4.96 54.35 28.38
CA LEU A 513 5.38 53.88 27.06
C LEU A 513 4.88 54.79 25.93
N GLN A 514 3.64 55.29 26.00
CA GLN A 514 3.13 56.28 25.04
C GLN A 514 3.93 57.58 25.05
N SER A 515 4.37 58.04 26.22
CA SER A 515 5.25 59.24 26.33
C SER A 515 6.61 59.06 25.65
N LEU A 516 7.03 57.80 25.43
CA LEU A 516 8.25 57.42 24.72
C LEU A 516 8.02 57.11 23.23
N GLY A 517 6.80 57.31 22.74
CA GLY A 517 6.43 57.09 21.34
C GLY A 517 6.05 55.66 20.99
N VAL A 518 5.69 54.83 21.98
CA VAL A 518 5.07 53.53 21.69
C VAL A 518 3.63 53.75 21.21
N GLU A 519 3.35 53.27 20.00
CA GLU A 519 2.05 53.30 19.35
C GLU A 519 1.82 51.97 18.59
N SER A 520 0.74 51.89 17.80
CA SER A 520 0.40 50.71 16.98
C SER A 520 1.59 50.21 16.16
N ASP A 521 1.83 48.89 16.20
CA ASP A 521 2.91 48.17 15.51
C ASP A 521 4.35 48.54 15.94
N VAL A 522 4.52 49.37 16.97
CA VAL A 522 5.84 49.59 17.59
C VAL A 522 6.20 48.40 18.46
N LEU A 523 7.37 47.81 18.21
CA LEU A 523 7.90 46.70 19.00
C LEU A 523 8.56 47.20 20.28
N VAL A 524 8.16 46.63 21.40
CA VAL A 524 8.77 46.83 22.71
C VAL A 524 9.42 45.51 23.14
N GLY A 525 10.73 45.55 23.35
CA GLY A 525 11.45 44.39 23.88
C GLY A 525 11.04 44.14 25.33
N LEU A 526 10.89 42.88 25.69
CA LEU A 526 10.61 42.46 27.06
C LEU A 526 11.63 41.39 27.49
N CYS A 527 12.65 41.81 28.24
CA CYS A 527 13.71 40.95 28.78
C CYS A 527 13.66 40.94 30.30
N VAL A 528 12.82 40.08 30.87
CA VAL A 528 12.53 40.01 32.31
C VAL A 528 12.45 38.56 32.76
N GLU A 529 12.75 38.30 34.03
CA GLU A 529 12.42 37.02 34.67
C GLU A 529 10.92 36.96 35.04
N ARG A 530 10.44 35.77 35.43
CA ARG A 530 9.04 35.57 35.83
C ARG A 530 8.75 36.35 37.12
N SER A 531 7.74 37.21 37.07
CA SER A 531 7.26 38.04 38.19
C SER A 531 5.85 38.60 37.90
N LEU A 532 5.24 39.29 38.86
CA LEU A 532 4.00 40.05 38.63
C LEU A 532 4.21 41.13 37.55
N GLU A 533 5.39 41.74 37.55
CA GLU A 533 5.83 42.84 36.70
C GLU A 533 5.94 42.39 35.24
N MET A 534 6.26 41.13 34.97
CA MET A 534 6.19 40.56 33.62
C MET A 534 4.77 40.67 33.04
N VAL A 535 3.74 40.34 33.84
CA VAL A 535 2.34 40.40 33.37
C VAL A 535 1.88 41.85 33.24
N VAL A 536 2.28 42.72 34.18
CA VAL A 536 2.07 44.18 34.08
C VAL A 536 2.70 44.72 32.80
N ALA A 537 3.90 44.27 32.45
CA ALA A 537 4.64 44.70 31.27
C ALA A 537 3.97 44.26 29.97
N LEU A 538 3.56 42.99 29.88
CA LEU A 538 2.83 42.47 28.73
C LEU A 538 1.54 43.29 28.48
N LEU A 539 0.72 43.48 29.51
CA LEU A 539 -0.50 44.25 29.40
C LEU A 539 -0.23 45.73 29.12
N GLY A 540 0.79 46.32 29.76
CA GLY A 540 1.17 47.72 29.56
C GLY A 540 1.63 48.02 28.14
N ILE A 541 2.41 47.12 27.53
CA ILE A 541 2.82 47.23 26.12
C ILE A 541 1.59 47.20 25.21
N LEU A 542 0.71 46.21 25.39
CA LEU A 542 -0.49 46.07 24.57
C LEU A 542 -1.45 47.25 24.74
N LYS A 543 -1.60 47.77 25.97
CA LYS A 543 -2.43 48.94 26.29
C LYS A 543 -1.83 50.25 25.77
N ALA A 544 -0.50 50.35 25.62
CA ALA A 544 0.12 51.48 24.94
C ALA A 544 -0.18 51.46 23.43
N GLY A 545 -0.54 50.28 22.90
CA GLY A 545 -0.79 50.01 21.49
C GLY A 545 0.36 49.28 20.81
N GLY A 546 1.49 49.08 21.49
CA GLY A 546 2.65 48.38 20.95
C GLY A 546 2.49 46.86 21.00
N ALA A 547 3.45 46.17 20.39
CA ALA A 547 3.57 44.72 20.43
C ALA A 547 4.83 44.31 21.18
N TYR A 548 4.73 43.25 21.99
CA TYR A 548 5.89 42.80 22.77
C TYR A 548 6.74 41.82 21.98
N LEU A 549 8.06 41.93 22.14
CA LEU A 549 9.06 40.97 21.70
C LEU A 549 9.67 40.34 22.95
N PRO A 550 9.29 39.11 23.34
CA PRO A 550 9.85 38.46 24.50
C PRO A 550 11.29 38.02 24.22
N LEU A 551 12.18 38.34 25.14
CA LEU A 551 13.59 38.00 25.15
C LEU A 551 13.86 37.20 26.41
N ASP A 552 14.19 35.92 26.27
CA ASP A 552 14.55 35.09 27.41
C ASP A 552 15.91 35.53 27.94
N PRO A 553 16.01 36.00 29.20
CA PRO A 553 17.28 36.42 29.78
C PRO A 553 18.34 35.33 29.71
N ASP A 554 17.99 34.04 29.72
CA ASP A 554 18.94 32.92 29.68
C ASP A 554 19.57 32.68 28.31
N TYR A 555 19.09 33.33 27.25
CA TYR A 555 19.72 33.24 25.94
C TYR A 555 21.14 33.83 25.93
N PRO A 556 22.02 33.32 25.05
CA PRO A 556 23.32 33.93 24.81
C PRO A 556 23.17 35.39 24.37
N THR A 557 24.04 36.28 24.86
CA THR A 557 23.99 37.72 24.55
C THR A 557 23.97 38.01 23.06
N GLU A 558 24.75 37.28 22.26
CA GLU A 558 24.76 37.40 20.80
C GLU A 558 23.37 37.21 20.16
N ARG A 559 22.58 36.25 20.68
CA ARG A 559 21.22 35.98 20.21
C ARG A 559 20.26 37.11 20.61
N LEU A 560 20.39 37.63 21.83
CA LEU A 560 19.60 38.74 22.32
C LEU A 560 19.87 40.01 21.51
N SER A 561 21.15 40.35 21.28
CA SER A 561 21.55 41.48 20.46
C SER A 561 21.03 41.37 19.04
N TYR A 562 21.18 40.19 18.42
CA TYR A 562 20.63 39.94 17.08
C TYR A 562 19.12 40.18 17.02
N MET A 563 18.34 39.63 17.96
CA MET A 563 16.88 39.81 17.98
C MET A 563 16.48 41.28 18.15
N LEU A 564 17.19 42.02 19.00
CA LEU A 564 16.92 43.45 19.23
C LEU A 564 17.28 44.30 18.01
N GLU A 565 18.38 44.00 17.33
CA GLU A 565 18.83 44.68 16.12
C GLU A 565 17.90 44.40 14.94
N ASP A 566 17.57 43.13 14.70
CA ASP A 566 16.70 42.69 13.60
C ASP A 566 15.28 43.27 13.74
N ALA A 567 14.72 43.26 14.96
CA ALA A 567 13.42 43.85 15.25
C ALA A 567 13.44 45.39 15.41
N GLN A 568 14.62 46.03 15.32
CA GLN A 568 14.80 47.48 15.48
C GLN A 568 14.14 48.04 16.74
N VAL A 569 14.25 47.30 17.85
CA VAL A 569 13.63 47.68 19.12
C VAL A 569 14.23 49.01 19.60
N LYS A 570 13.36 49.94 19.99
CA LYS A 570 13.78 51.26 20.54
C LYS A 570 13.62 51.34 22.06
N VAL A 571 12.64 50.60 22.59
CA VAL A 571 12.31 50.56 24.02
C VAL A 571 12.38 49.12 24.50
N LEU A 572 13.17 48.89 25.55
CA LEU A 572 13.37 47.58 26.17
C LEU A 572 12.97 47.63 27.65
N LEU A 573 11.92 46.89 28.00
CA LEU A 573 11.54 46.64 29.38
C LEU A 573 12.43 45.52 29.95
N THR A 574 13.06 45.78 31.09
CA THR A 574 13.95 44.82 31.75
C THR A 574 13.95 45.00 33.28
N GLN A 575 14.86 44.31 33.98
CA GLN A 575 15.11 44.46 35.41
C GLN A 575 16.55 44.96 35.62
N GLN A 576 16.78 45.74 36.67
CA GLN A 576 18.04 46.44 36.91
C GLN A 576 19.26 45.50 36.94
N HIS A 577 19.09 44.27 37.44
CA HIS A 577 20.15 43.28 37.52
C HIS A 577 20.49 42.64 36.16
N LEU A 578 19.56 42.64 35.19
CA LEU A 578 19.75 42.10 33.83
C LEU A 578 20.43 43.09 32.88
N VAL A 579 20.39 44.39 33.18
CA VAL A 579 20.96 45.47 32.33
C VAL A 579 22.40 45.18 31.89
N LYS A 580 23.23 44.58 32.76
CA LYS A 580 24.63 44.25 32.42
C LYS A 580 24.76 43.25 31.28
N ARG A 581 23.81 42.33 31.11
CA ARG A 581 23.80 41.34 30.02
C ARG A 581 23.36 41.95 28.69
N LEU A 582 22.76 43.13 28.74
CA LEU A 582 22.19 43.87 27.61
C LEU A 582 23.06 45.10 27.26
N CYS A 583 24.33 45.12 27.66
CA CYS A 583 25.20 46.29 27.54
C CYS A 583 25.47 46.75 26.10
N ASP A 584 25.29 45.85 25.13
CA ASP A 584 25.54 46.12 23.71
C ASP A 584 24.32 46.76 23.02
N TYR A 585 23.14 46.75 23.66
CA TYR A 585 21.93 47.38 23.14
C TYR A 585 21.96 48.89 23.41
N GLN A 586 21.71 49.70 22.37
CA GLN A 586 21.78 51.16 22.44
C GLN A 586 20.43 51.87 22.61
N GLY A 587 19.33 51.11 22.67
CA GLY A 587 18.00 51.69 22.88
C GLY A 587 17.73 52.08 24.33
N GLN A 588 16.53 52.57 24.60
CA GLN A 588 16.15 52.99 25.94
C GLN A 588 15.81 51.78 26.81
N HIS A 589 16.51 51.63 27.93
CA HIS A 589 16.20 50.62 28.95
C HIS A 589 15.20 51.21 29.95
N ILE A 590 14.18 50.44 30.30
CA ILE A 590 13.24 50.77 31.38
C ILE A 590 13.28 49.60 32.36
N CYS A 591 13.77 49.85 33.56
CA CYS A 591 13.89 48.83 34.59
C CYS A 591 12.62 48.82 35.44
N LEU A 592 11.80 47.77 35.31
CA LEU A 592 10.50 47.66 35.97
C LEU A 592 10.59 47.64 37.50
N ASP A 593 11.76 47.34 38.06
CA ASP A 593 12.07 47.27 39.49
C ASP A 593 12.67 48.56 40.05
N SER A 594 13.49 49.30 39.28
CA SER A 594 14.14 50.54 39.76
C SER A 594 13.48 51.83 39.28
N ASP A 595 12.77 51.82 38.15
CA ASP A 595 12.15 53.02 37.55
C ASP A 595 10.68 53.20 37.98
N LEU A 596 10.23 52.46 38.99
CA LEU A 596 8.83 52.47 39.48
C LEU A 596 8.30 53.86 39.77
N GLN A 597 9.12 54.77 40.33
CA GLN A 597 8.71 56.14 40.67
C GLN A 597 8.34 56.97 39.43
N LEU A 598 8.98 56.71 38.28
CA LEU A 598 8.68 57.42 37.03
C LEU A 598 7.33 56.97 36.43
N ILE A 599 6.93 55.72 36.72
CA ILE A 599 5.73 55.09 36.19
C ILE A 599 4.54 55.32 37.13
N SER A 600 4.74 55.24 38.44
CA SER A 600 3.68 55.26 39.45
C SER A 600 2.92 56.58 39.55
N ASP A 601 3.50 57.68 39.08
CA ASP A 601 2.90 59.01 39.12
C ASP A 601 1.97 59.28 37.91
N LEU A 602 1.96 58.38 36.92
CA LEU A 602 1.08 58.50 35.76
C LEU A 602 -0.36 58.07 36.04
N SER A 603 -1.25 58.41 35.10
CA SER A 603 -2.67 58.11 35.18
C SER A 603 -2.93 56.60 35.32
N GLN A 604 -3.91 56.25 36.15
CA GLN A 604 -4.39 54.87 36.31
C GLN A 604 -5.57 54.54 35.37
N GLU A 605 -6.09 55.54 34.65
CA GLU A 605 -7.18 55.36 33.69
C GLU A 605 -6.71 54.63 32.43
N ASN A 606 -7.61 53.86 31.81
CA ASN A 606 -7.28 53.12 30.57
C ASN A 606 -6.81 54.12 29.49
N PRO A 607 -5.64 53.87 28.86
CA PRO A 607 -5.14 54.73 27.80
C PRO A 607 -6.03 54.64 26.55
N VAL A 608 -6.12 55.73 25.80
CA VAL A 608 -6.80 55.76 24.51
C VAL A 608 -5.79 55.43 23.42
N THR A 609 -6.04 54.40 22.63
CA THR A 609 -5.19 53.99 21.50
C THR A 609 -5.99 53.93 20.20
N ALA A 610 -5.29 54.03 19.07
CA ALA A 610 -5.84 53.79 17.73
C ALA A 610 -5.63 52.34 17.27
N THR A 611 -5.26 51.44 18.18
CA THR A 611 -4.93 50.04 17.89
C THR A 611 -6.15 49.28 17.39
N LYS A 612 -5.98 48.56 16.30
CA LYS A 612 -6.98 47.70 15.66
C LYS A 612 -6.59 46.24 15.84
N THR A 613 -7.54 45.33 15.64
CA THR A 613 -7.28 43.89 15.72
C THR A 613 -6.29 43.39 14.65
N SER A 614 -6.13 44.13 13.55
CA SER A 614 -5.10 43.85 12.53
C SER A 614 -3.67 44.22 12.97
N ASN A 615 -3.50 45.04 14.00
CA ASN A 615 -2.18 45.40 14.51
C ASN A 615 -1.53 44.25 15.28
N LEU A 616 -0.21 44.33 15.41
CA LEU A 616 0.59 43.34 16.12
C LEU A 616 0.22 43.28 17.61
N ALA A 617 0.08 42.07 18.13
CA ALA A 617 0.05 41.80 19.57
C ALA A 617 1.44 41.45 20.08
N TYR A 618 2.17 40.61 19.32
CA TYR A 618 3.53 40.21 19.68
C TYR A 618 4.33 39.71 18.48
N VAL A 619 5.64 39.64 18.67
CA VAL A 619 6.58 38.99 17.75
C VAL A 619 7.36 37.93 18.51
N ILE A 620 7.33 36.67 18.06
CA ILE A 620 8.10 35.57 18.68
C ILE A 620 9.13 35.05 17.68
N TYR A 621 10.41 35.00 18.09
CA TYR A 621 11.46 34.44 17.26
C TYR A 621 11.49 32.92 17.31
N THR A 622 11.57 32.28 16.15
CA THR A 622 11.75 30.84 16.00
C THR A 622 13.14 30.51 15.46
N SER A 623 13.58 29.27 15.64
CA SER A 623 14.83 28.78 15.03
C SER A 623 14.68 28.77 13.52
N GLY A 624 15.36 29.68 12.81
CA GLY A 624 15.38 29.67 11.36
C GLY A 624 16.20 28.50 10.84
N SER A 625 15.67 27.77 9.85
CA SER A 625 16.38 26.69 9.14
C SER A 625 17.69 27.17 8.48
N THR A 626 17.84 28.48 8.28
CA THR A 626 19.04 29.14 7.77
C THR A 626 20.09 29.47 8.84
N GLY A 627 19.88 29.03 10.09
CA GLY A 627 20.76 29.30 11.24
C GLY A 627 20.53 30.66 11.92
N GLN A 628 19.83 31.59 11.26
CA GLN A 628 19.44 32.89 11.82
C GLN A 628 17.99 32.87 12.30
N PRO A 629 17.71 33.23 13.57
CA PRO A 629 16.34 33.33 14.09
C PRO A 629 15.46 34.29 13.27
N LYS A 630 14.16 33.99 13.15
CA LYS A 630 13.18 34.83 12.44
C LYS A 630 12.00 35.18 13.34
N GLY A 631 11.62 36.46 13.39
CA GLY A 631 10.44 36.93 14.11
C GLY A 631 9.14 36.58 13.39
N VAL A 632 8.24 35.88 14.07
CA VAL A 632 6.87 35.61 13.62
C VAL A 632 5.95 36.69 14.18
N LEU A 633 5.33 37.46 13.30
CA LEU A 633 4.47 38.58 13.63
C LEU A 633 3.03 38.09 13.84
N ILE A 634 2.50 38.22 15.05
CA ILE A 634 1.13 37.80 15.38
C ILE A 634 0.27 39.01 15.68
N SER A 635 -0.85 39.14 14.96
CA SER A 635 -1.83 40.19 15.20
C SER A 635 -2.74 39.87 16.38
N HIS A 636 -3.39 40.90 16.91
CA HIS A 636 -4.46 40.72 17.90
C HIS A 636 -5.56 39.79 17.38
N GLN A 637 -5.97 39.91 16.12
CA GLN A 637 -7.00 39.08 15.52
C GLN A 637 -6.63 37.59 15.58
N ALA A 638 -5.41 37.22 15.20
CA ALA A 638 -4.95 35.84 15.23
C ALA A 638 -4.88 35.29 16.66
N LEU A 639 -4.39 36.10 17.61
CA LEU A 639 -4.38 35.73 19.03
C LEU A 639 -5.79 35.52 19.57
N LEU A 640 -6.74 36.39 19.22
CA LEU A 640 -8.12 36.28 19.68
C LEU A 640 -8.81 35.04 19.11
N ASN A 641 -8.60 34.76 17.83
CA ASN A 641 -9.10 33.52 17.24
C ASN A 641 -8.62 32.30 18.04
N LEU A 642 -7.34 32.25 18.45
CA LEU A 642 -6.81 31.17 19.27
C LEU A 642 -7.41 31.12 20.69
N VAL A 643 -7.61 32.27 21.33
CA VAL A 643 -8.17 32.33 22.70
C VAL A 643 -9.63 31.87 22.76
N PHE A 644 -10.38 32.07 21.67
CA PHE A 644 -11.79 31.68 21.53
C PHE A 644 -12.01 30.39 20.73
N TRP A 645 -10.93 29.71 20.31
CA TRP A 645 -10.98 28.53 19.44
C TRP A 645 -11.65 27.33 20.11
#